data_AF-A0A7V9M243-F1
#
_entry.id   AF-A0A7V9M243-F1
#
_cell.length_a   1.000
_cell.length_b   1.000
_cell.length_c   1.000
_cell.angle_alpha   90.00
_cell.angle_beta   90.00
_cell.angle_gamma   90.00
#
_symmetry.space_group_name_H-M   'P 1'
#
loop_
_entity.id
_entity.type
_entity.pdbx_description
1 polymer ?
#
loop_
_entity_poly.entity_id
_entity_poly.type
_entity_poly.pdbx_seq_one_letter_code
_entity_poly.pdbx_strand_id
1 'polypeptide(L)'
;MSASYPRPGRKKFFKIALIIIGVISFAIFGMHIWFVNNARHVLKQIVSEKSDGKLKLELSHLRFNFLSNRLQVREADLVSTDSISQPATYHVKFRKLTLNVHSFWPLLLNNKLLLDTIKLHDPDIEVMQWRKDTLLAVTKDDLSIPQEMGLLYNSMLDVLDAFGIRRIIVNNARVSLVNKMKLGSEPVTVSNIYLDLVRTANNTDKRDEFVGNEQSVDLTTTDQNIALPGGRHWLSFKTFNLQLFRKRIQLDSCTIIARATDSTKSSYKVFFKKLLLIGVDFDAMYRKNLIRADSVYCESPLFDINLNRLDAVSKKRERPDPSKIVRELTGDLDLAFIGVKNAGIHIDISGGKSRTLFNSNKDNFEMRGLRIHADSFPPVSVERFDMLVRDYHLYNEDSSTAYTFDSIHFVNSKIVLNNFSVVTASNQYKQRDEKDFNIPYFELTGMDWYDLIFEQKLTAQEAVLYNPIINYIKRTPSRKNKKTNLFDLLEDVDNLVTLNKINIFNGNINMKLAGATSFNLKNTNLILYSNNLLQSTSQDGMRRAVDHFSFSNGLIRLKDITAQLQNARYTGSNLIHADKLSVNSSDNKIKALISDVFIDNMLLDDEAEKIVADGLRWKNATVFLQAAPAAKTKNNSNGKSFNLKNIQGSNTRFKFVNQKTTITTFLESLKVSSISKNRNQSVKVDGLLISGNNLSV
;
A
#
# COMPACT_ATOMS: atom_id res chain seq x y z
N MET A 1 -5.07 105.37 6.32
CA MET A 1 -4.85 104.18 7.16
C MET A 1 -3.66 103.39 6.61
N SER A 2 -2.62 103.27 7.44
CA SER A 2 -1.34 102.53 7.36
C SER A 2 -0.84 101.94 6.03
N ALA A 3 0.21 102.57 5.49
CA ALA A 3 1.17 101.96 4.56
C ALA A 3 2.30 101.27 5.35
N SER A 4 2.56 99.98 5.07
CA SER A 4 3.60 99.19 5.73
C SER A 4 4.94 99.30 4.99
N TYR A 5 5.98 99.76 5.68
CA TYR A 5 7.37 99.78 5.21
C TYR A 5 7.97 98.36 5.12
N PRO A 6 8.72 98.01 4.05
CA PRO A 6 9.49 96.77 4.00
C PRO A 6 10.81 96.91 4.77
N ARG A 7 11.06 96.03 5.75
CA ARG A 7 12.28 96.01 6.58
C ARG A 7 13.56 95.70 5.76
N PRO A 8 14.70 96.40 5.99
CA PRO A 8 15.93 96.24 5.19
C PRO A 8 16.80 95.00 5.51
N GLY A 9 16.34 94.09 6.37
CA GLY A 9 17.11 92.91 6.80
C GLY A 9 16.99 91.67 5.90
N ARG A 10 15.94 91.59 5.05
CA ARG A 10 15.63 90.37 4.29
C ARG A 10 16.57 90.10 3.11
N LYS A 11 17.12 91.13 2.45
CA LYS A 11 17.99 90.95 1.27
C LYS A 11 19.39 90.41 1.60
N LYS A 12 19.96 90.74 2.78
CA LYS A 12 21.25 90.18 3.22
C LYS A 12 21.10 88.72 3.67
N PHE A 13 20.02 88.40 4.38
CA PHE A 13 19.74 87.03 4.81
C PHE A 13 19.49 86.10 3.60
N PHE A 14 18.77 86.58 2.58
CA PHE A 14 18.57 85.82 1.35
C PHE A 14 19.87 85.54 0.60
N LYS A 15 20.79 86.51 0.51
CA LYS A 15 22.11 86.32 -0.12
C LYS A 15 22.98 85.31 0.64
N ILE A 16 23.00 85.38 1.97
CA ILE A 16 23.76 84.43 2.81
C ILE A 16 23.15 83.03 2.69
N ALA A 17 21.83 82.90 2.72
CA ALA A 17 21.15 81.62 2.51
C ALA A 17 21.45 81.02 1.13
N LEU A 18 21.49 81.84 0.07
CA LEU A 18 21.82 81.38 -1.29
C LEU A 18 23.27 80.91 -1.41
N ILE A 19 24.22 81.59 -0.73
CA ILE A 19 25.62 81.17 -0.67
C ILE A 19 25.74 79.85 0.11
N ILE A 20 25.07 79.73 1.26
CA ILE A 20 25.08 78.50 2.07
C ILE A 20 24.47 77.33 1.27
N ILE A 21 23.33 77.54 0.61
CA ILE A 21 22.72 76.53 -0.27
C ILE A 21 23.67 76.17 -1.42
N GLY A 22 24.33 77.15 -2.03
CA GLY A 22 25.32 76.92 -3.08
C GLY A 22 26.49 76.07 -2.61
N VAL A 23 27.06 76.38 -1.43
CA VAL A 23 28.17 75.61 -0.83
C VAL A 23 27.72 74.20 -0.45
N ILE A 24 26.55 74.05 0.16
CA ILE A 24 25.98 72.73 0.49
C ILE A 24 25.72 71.92 -0.78
N SER A 25 25.14 72.54 -1.81
CA SER A 25 24.86 71.87 -3.08
C SER A 25 26.15 71.46 -3.78
N PHE A 26 27.20 72.29 -3.72
CA PHE A 26 28.52 71.96 -4.24
C PHE A 26 29.20 70.84 -3.44
N ALA A 27 29.08 70.84 -2.11
CA ALA A 27 29.60 69.79 -1.25
C ALA A 27 28.88 68.44 -1.50
N ILE A 28 27.55 68.46 -1.65
CA ILE A 28 26.76 67.27 -2.00
C ILE A 28 27.15 66.75 -3.38
N PHE A 29 27.32 67.64 -4.36
CA PHE A 29 27.74 67.26 -5.71
C PHE A 29 29.17 66.71 -5.76
N GLY A 30 30.09 67.33 -5.04
CA GLY A 30 31.47 66.85 -4.88
C GLY A 30 31.51 65.49 -4.17
N MET A 31 30.71 65.31 -3.11
CA MET A 31 30.56 64.03 -2.41
C MET A 31 29.92 62.96 -3.31
N HIS A 32 28.95 63.31 -4.15
CA HIS A 32 28.36 62.40 -5.14
C HIS A 32 29.42 61.88 -6.11
N ILE A 33 30.23 62.77 -6.69
CA ILE A 33 31.29 62.40 -7.63
C ILE A 33 32.34 61.54 -6.92
N TRP A 34 32.79 61.96 -5.73
CA TRP A 34 33.78 61.22 -4.95
C TRP A 34 33.29 59.80 -4.61
N PHE A 35 32.03 59.68 -4.17
CA PHE A 35 31.45 58.40 -3.81
C PHE A 35 31.32 57.48 -5.02
N VAL A 36 30.82 57.96 -6.17
CA VAL A 36 30.69 57.15 -7.38
C VAL A 36 32.05 56.64 -7.87
N ASN A 37 33.10 57.47 -7.80
CA ASN A 37 34.45 57.06 -8.19
C ASN A 37 35.11 56.08 -7.21
N ASN A 38 34.89 56.24 -5.90
CA ASN A 38 35.56 55.42 -4.88
C ASN A 38 34.74 54.22 -4.39
N ALA A 39 33.42 54.19 -4.60
CA ALA A 39 32.55 53.11 -4.11
C ALA A 39 32.97 51.73 -4.64
N ARG A 40 33.54 51.66 -5.84
CA ARG A 40 34.09 50.42 -6.40
C ARG A 40 35.25 49.89 -5.56
N HIS A 41 36.18 50.75 -5.14
CA HIS A 41 37.31 50.37 -4.30
C HIS A 41 36.85 49.99 -2.89
N VAL A 42 35.94 50.79 -2.31
CA VAL A 42 35.39 50.56 -0.97
C VAL A 42 34.68 49.20 -0.89
N LEU A 43 33.82 48.87 -1.85
CA LEU A 43 33.13 47.57 -1.86
C LEU A 43 34.08 46.38 -2.01
N LYS A 44 35.11 46.51 -2.87
CA LYS A 44 36.14 45.47 -3.02
C LYS A 44 36.91 45.23 -1.73
N GLN A 45 37.30 46.32 -1.06
CA GLN A 45 38.05 46.27 0.19
C GLN A 45 37.21 45.68 1.32
N ILE A 46 35.93 46.07 1.45
CA ILE A 46 35.02 45.51 2.45
C ILE A 46 34.89 43.98 2.28
N VAL A 47 34.71 43.48 1.05
CA VAL A 47 34.60 42.03 0.82
C VAL A 47 35.91 41.32 1.15
N SER A 48 37.05 41.88 0.76
CA SER A 48 38.37 41.31 1.06
C SER A 48 38.64 41.28 2.57
N GLU A 49 38.37 42.36 3.30
CA GLU A 49 38.56 42.44 4.75
C GLU A 49 37.59 41.53 5.52
N LYS A 50 36.31 41.46 5.11
CA LYS A 50 35.31 40.62 5.78
C LYS A 50 35.46 39.13 5.49
N SER A 51 36.18 38.76 4.44
CA SER A 51 36.44 37.36 4.08
C SER A 51 37.85 36.91 4.45
N ASP A 52 38.62 37.71 5.20
CA ASP A 52 40.04 37.47 5.47
C ASP A 52 40.86 37.15 4.20
N GLY A 53 40.52 37.80 3.08
CA GLY A 53 41.17 37.60 1.79
C GLY A 53 40.74 36.36 0.99
N LYS A 54 39.80 35.55 1.50
CA LYS A 54 39.35 34.30 0.85
C LYS A 54 38.45 34.51 -0.37
N LEU A 55 37.85 35.69 -0.51
CA LEU A 55 36.99 36.04 -1.63
C LEU A 55 37.49 37.30 -2.32
N LYS A 56 37.49 37.26 -3.66
CA LYS A 56 37.79 38.41 -4.52
C LYS A 56 36.51 38.86 -5.21
N LEU A 57 36.15 40.13 -5.05
CA LEU A 57 35.04 40.76 -5.76
C LEU A 57 35.57 41.62 -6.92
N GLU A 58 35.05 41.38 -8.11
CA GLU A 58 35.19 42.25 -9.27
C GLU A 58 33.84 42.86 -9.63
N LEU A 59 33.83 44.14 -9.99
CA LEU A 59 32.63 44.91 -10.29
C LEU A 59 32.89 45.66 -11.59
N SER A 60 32.02 45.66 -12.60
CA SER A 60 32.25 46.43 -13.84
C SER A 60 31.76 47.88 -13.70
N HIS A 61 30.48 48.06 -13.37
CA HIS A 61 29.84 49.37 -13.29
C HIS A 61 28.97 49.52 -12.04
N LEU A 62 29.10 50.69 -11.39
CA LEU A 62 28.34 51.05 -10.20
C LEU A 62 27.54 52.33 -10.47
N ARG A 63 26.23 52.30 -10.21
CA ARG A 63 25.34 53.47 -10.26
C ARG A 63 24.69 53.66 -8.91
N PHE A 64 24.69 54.89 -8.41
CA PHE A 64 24.07 55.22 -7.14
C PHE A 64 23.08 56.37 -7.30
N ASN A 65 21.87 56.20 -6.77
CA ASN A 65 20.84 57.22 -6.73
C ASN A 65 20.58 57.64 -5.28
N PHE A 66 20.98 58.88 -4.94
CA PHE A 66 20.85 59.46 -3.61
C PHE A 66 19.40 59.72 -3.19
N LEU A 67 18.50 60.04 -4.12
CA LEU A 67 17.09 60.33 -3.80
C LEU A 67 16.32 59.06 -3.42
N SER A 68 16.68 57.93 -4.01
CA SER A 68 16.02 56.65 -3.76
C SER A 68 16.83 55.68 -2.89
N ASN A 69 17.96 56.13 -2.32
CA ASN A 69 18.96 55.29 -1.61
C ASN A 69 19.26 53.96 -2.30
N ARG A 70 19.33 53.98 -3.64
CA ARG A 70 19.41 52.77 -4.46
C ARG A 70 20.79 52.67 -5.08
N LEU A 71 21.49 51.62 -4.71
CA LEU A 71 22.77 51.22 -5.29
C LEU A 71 22.52 50.10 -6.31
N GLN A 72 23.01 50.29 -7.53
CA GLN A 72 22.95 49.29 -8.59
C GLN A 72 24.36 48.94 -9.03
N VAL A 73 24.69 47.66 -8.94
CA VAL A 73 25.92 47.09 -9.47
C VAL A 73 25.55 46.29 -10.71
N ARG A 74 26.19 46.58 -11.84
CA ARG A 74 26.08 45.81 -13.07
C ARG A 74 27.35 45.00 -13.23
N GLU A 75 27.17 43.71 -13.53
CA GLU A 75 28.20 42.69 -13.69
C GLU A 75 29.19 42.68 -12.52
N ALA A 76 28.95 41.76 -11.61
CA ALA A 76 29.94 41.43 -10.61
C ALA A 76 30.36 39.97 -10.74
N ASP A 77 31.58 39.72 -10.32
CA ASP A 77 32.17 38.41 -10.26
C ASP A 77 32.81 38.22 -8.88
N LEU A 78 32.33 37.24 -8.12
CA LEU A 78 32.86 36.86 -6.82
C LEU A 78 33.52 35.49 -6.95
N VAL A 79 34.84 35.44 -6.72
CA VAL A 79 35.66 34.23 -6.90
C VAL A 79 36.38 33.88 -5.61
N SER A 80 36.37 32.60 -5.24
CA SER A 80 37.23 32.09 -4.17
C SER A 80 38.70 32.16 -4.56
N THR A 81 39.54 32.73 -3.70
CA THR A 81 40.99 32.91 -3.95
C THR A 81 41.82 31.70 -3.56
N ASP A 82 41.29 30.81 -2.71
CA ASP A 82 41.97 29.60 -2.24
C ASP A 82 41.28 28.35 -2.75
N SER A 83 41.89 27.72 -3.76
CA SER A 83 41.45 26.43 -4.33
C SER A 83 42.22 25.22 -3.79
N ILE A 84 43.19 25.43 -2.89
CA ILE A 84 44.15 24.39 -2.47
C ILE A 84 43.79 23.84 -1.08
N SER A 85 43.27 24.68 -0.17
CA SER A 85 42.94 24.30 1.21
C SER A 85 41.49 23.86 1.43
N GLN A 86 40.55 24.30 0.59
CA GLN A 86 39.11 24.08 0.82
C GLN A 86 38.54 22.87 0.05
N PRO A 87 37.59 22.12 0.64
CA PRO A 87 36.94 20.98 -0.01
C PRO A 87 36.06 21.40 -1.21
N ALA A 88 35.53 22.63 -1.19
CA ALA A 88 34.76 23.22 -2.29
C ALA A 88 35.15 24.68 -2.52
N THR A 89 35.03 25.15 -3.77
CA THR A 89 35.19 26.57 -4.13
C THR A 89 33.92 27.09 -4.78
N TYR A 90 33.66 28.38 -4.59
CA TYR A 90 32.46 29.05 -5.10
C TYR A 90 32.85 30.11 -6.13
N HIS A 91 32.08 30.18 -7.21
CA HIS A 91 32.13 31.22 -8.22
C HIS A 91 30.73 31.77 -8.41
N VAL A 92 30.53 33.05 -8.10
CA VAL A 92 29.22 33.70 -8.20
C VAL A 92 29.30 34.90 -9.12
N LYS A 93 28.66 34.81 -10.27
CA LYS A 93 28.49 35.92 -11.21
C LYS A 93 27.07 36.45 -11.12
N PHE A 94 26.88 37.75 -11.25
CA PHE A 94 25.54 38.30 -11.41
C PHE A 94 25.51 39.49 -12.35
N ARG A 95 24.52 39.51 -13.24
CA ARG A 95 24.34 40.56 -14.24
C ARG A 95 23.96 41.89 -13.60
N LYS A 96 23.10 41.83 -12.58
CA LYS A 96 22.63 43.03 -11.89
C LYS A 96 22.28 42.73 -10.43
N LEU A 97 22.87 43.53 -9.54
CA LEU A 97 22.57 43.56 -8.12
C LEU A 97 21.96 44.92 -7.79
N THR A 98 20.76 44.92 -7.20
CA THR A 98 20.14 46.12 -6.64
C THR A 98 20.16 46.03 -5.13
N LEU A 99 20.76 47.02 -4.49
CA LEU A 99 20.79 47.18 -3.05
C LEU A 99 20.00 48.43 -2.69
N ASN A 100 19.00 48.28 -1.82
CA ASN A 100 18.32 49.40 -1.18
C ASN A 100 18.94 49.57 0.21
N VAL A 101 19.53 50.74 0.45
CA VAL A 101 20.21 51.05 1.71
C VAL A 101 19.25 51.85 2.59
N HIS A 102 19.15 51.53 3.88
CA HIS A 102 18.27 52.26 4.80
C HIS A 102 18.72 53.73 4.95
N SER A 103 20.04 53.94 5.07
CA SER A 103 20.67 55.26 5.12
C SER A 103 22.12 55.17 4.66
N PHE A 104 22.59 56.18 3.92
CA PHE A 104 23.98 56.24 3.45
C PHE A 104 24.94 56.84 4.50
N TRP A 105 24.42 57.62 5.45
CA TRP A 105 25.24 58.29 6.47
C TRP A 105 26.06 57.33 7.35
N PRO A 106 25.52 56.19 7.81
CA PRO A 106 26.30 55.21 8.58
C PRO A 106 27.45 54.57 7.78
N LEU A 107 27.35 54.53 6.46
CA LEU A 107 28.42 54.01 5.61
C LEU A 107 29.58 54.99 5.52
N LEU A 108 29.32 56.30 5.45
CA LEU A 108 30.35 57.34 5.43
C LEU A 108 30.98 57.59 6.81
N LEU A 109 30.22 57.45 7.90
CA LEU A 109 30.67 57.80 9.25
C LEU A 109 31.24 56.60 10.02
N ASN A 110 30.69 55.39 9.81
CA ASN A 110 30.96 54.21 10.63
C ASN A 110 31.37 52.96 9.85
N ASN A 111 31.58 53.05 8.52
CA ASN A 111 31.81 51.90 7.64
C ASN A 111 30.75 50.78 7.76
N LYS A 112 29.50 51.13 8.12
CA LYS A 112 28.40 50.17 8.28
C LYS A 112 27.38 50.32 7.15
N LEU A 113 27.13 49.23 6.42
CA LEU A 113 26.12 49.15 5.37
C LEU A 113 24.84 48.53 5.95
N LEU A 114 23.80 49.34 6.19
CA LEU A 114 22.49 48.84 6.61
C LEU A 114 21.61 48.63 5.38
N LEU A 115 21.45 47.37 4.98
CA LEU A 115 20.68 46.99 3.80
C LEU A 115 19.23 46.68 4.16
N ASP A 116 18.29 47.27 3.44
CA ASP A 116 16.87 46.98 3.61
C ASP A 116 16.45 45.83 2.69
N THR A 117 16.82 45.90 1.41
CA THR A 117 16.52 44.85 0.42
C THR A 117 17.69 44.61 -0.52
N ILE A 118 17.97 43.33 -0.78
CA ILE A 118 18.89 42.88 -1.82
C ILE A 118 18.07 42.22 -2.93
N LYS A 119 18.30 42.63 -4.18
CA LYS A 119 17.75 41.94 -5.36
C LYS A 119 18.87 41.52 -6.29
N LEU A 120 19.01 40.22 -6.49
CA LEU A 120 19.93 39.61 -7.46
C LEU A 120 19.15 39.24 -8.73
N HIS A 121 19.68 39.60 -9.89
CA HIS A 121 19.12 39.26 -11.19
C HIS A 121 20.12 38.46 -12.01
N ASP A 122 19.65 37.34 -12.53
CA ASP A 122 20.43 36.38 -13.32
C ASP A 122 21.76 35.99 -12.64
N PRO A 123 21.77 35.60 -11.34
CA PRO A 123 23.00 35.09 -10.75
C PRO A 123 23.31 33.68 -11.25
N ASP A 124 24.57 33.47 -11.58
CA ASP A 124 25.14 32.18 -11.96
C ASP A 124 26.12 31.75 -10.87
N ILE A 125 25.78 30.67 -10.17
CA ILE A 125 26.49 30.17 -9.00
C ILE A 125 27.08 28.81 -9.38
N GLU A 126 28.40 28.74 -9.49
CA GLU A 126 29.11 27.47 -9.68
C GLU A 126 29.76 27.04 -8.36
N VAL A 127 29.45 25.83 -7.92
CA VAL A 127 30.07 25.18 -6.77
C VAL A 127 30.95 24.06 -7.30
N MET A 128 32.26 24.16 -7.08
CA MET A 128 33.22 23.14 -7.53
C MET A 128 33.73 22.35 -6.34
N GLN A 129 33.46 21.05 -6.32
CA GLN A 129 33.96 20.14 -5.29
C GLN A 129 35.29 19.54 -5.72
N TRP A 130 36.31 19.69 -4.87
CA TRP A 130 37.68 19.23 -5.12
C TRP A 130 38.07 18.00 -4.30
N ARG A 131 37.51 17.84 -3.09
CA ARG A 131 37.80 16.73 -2.16
C ARG A 131 36.56 16.33 -1.36
N LYS A 132 36.55 15.13 -0.76
CA LYS A 132 35.50 14.70 0.18
C LYS A 132 35.58 15.54 1.46
N ASP A 133 34.43 16.02 1.93
CA ASP A 133 34.35 16.66 3.24
C ASP A 133 34.40 15.59 4.34
N THR A 134 35.37 15.69 5.23
CA THR A 134 35.61 14.72 6.32
C THR A 134 34.91 15.09 7.62
N LEU A 135 34.24 16.25 7.69
CA LEU A 135 33.55 16.75 8.88
C LEU A 135 32.09 16.28 8.99
N LEU A 136 31.52 15.69 7.93
CA LEU A 136 30.14 15.20 7.90
C LEU A 136 30.09 13.69 8.14
N ALA A 137 29.40 13.27 9.21
CA ALA A 137 29.35 11.90 9.71
C ALA A 137 28.63 10.87 8.81
N VAL A 138 28.24 11.23 7.58
CA VAL A 138 27.54 10.33 6.64
C VAL A 138 28.41 10.09 5.42
N THR A 139 29.15 8.98 5.47
CA THR A 139 29.93 8.42 4.36
C THR A 139 29.00 7.88 3.27
N LYS A 140 28.58 8.72 2.32
CA LYS A 140 28.13 8.29 0.99
C LYS A 140 28.98 8.98 -0.08
N ASP A 141 29.34 8.22 -1.12
CA ASP A 141 30.34 8.61 -2.14
C ASP A 141 29.87 9.69 -3.13
N ASP A 142 28.65 10.19 -3.01
CA ASP A 142 28.05 11.13 -3.95
C ASP A 142 27.42 12.35 -3.25
N LEU A 143 27.49 13.49 -3.92
CA LEU A 143 26.98 14.80 -3.49
C LEU A 143 25.45 14.75 -3.32
N SER A 144 24.95 15.01 -2.11
CA SER A 144 23.51 15.05 -1.83
C SER A 144 22.95 16.45 -2.07
N ILE A 145 22.04 16.58 -3.04
CA ILE A 145 21.37 17.86 -3.37
C ILE A 145 20.68 18.47 -2.14
N PRO A 146 19.92 17.73 -1.31
CA PRO A 146 19.35 18.27 -0.07
C PRO A 146 20.39 18.86 0.89
N GLN A 147 21.56 18.24 1.02
CA GLN A 147 22.63 18.72 1.91
C GLN A 147 23.24 20.02 1.39
N GLU A 148 23.62 20.08 0.12
CA GLU A 148 24.19 21.29 -0.49
C GLU A 148 23.20 22.47 -0.46
N MET A 149 21.92 22.20 -0.71
CA MET A 149 20.88 23.22 -0.62
C MET A 149 20.65 23.71 0.82
N GLY A 150 20.78 22.83 1.82
CA GLY A 150 20.70 23.21 3.24
C GLY A 150 21.92 24.01 3.72
N LEU A 151 23.13 23.67 3.25
CA LEU A 151 24.33 24.46 3.50
C LEU A 151 24.23 25.86 2.88
N LEU A 152 23.73 25.94 1.65
CA LEU A 152 23.48 27.22 0.96
C LEU A 152 22.44 28.05 1.73
N TYR A 153 21.37 27.42 2.21
CA TYR A 153 20.37 28.08 3.07
C TYR A 153 20.97 28.62 4.37
N ASN A 154 21.73 27.81 5.13
CA ASN A 154 22.36 28.26 6.38
C ASN A 154 23.34 29.41 6.12
N SER A 155 24.13 29.31 5.05
CA SER A 155 25.03 30.39 4.62
C SER A 155 24.26 31.67 4.26
N MET A 156 23.09 31.55 3.63
CA MET A 156 22.21 32.68 3.35
C MET A 156 21.62 33.29 4.63
N LEU A 157 21.23 32.48 5.61
CA LEU A 157 20.79 32.94 6.93
C LEU A 157 21.91 33.69 7.68
N ASP A 158 23.13 33.17 7.65
CA ASP A 158 24.28 33.82 8.30
C ASP A 158 24.58 35.18 7.65
N VAL A 159 24.48 35.28 6.32
CA VAL A 159 24.58 36.55 5.59
C VAL A 159 23.45 37.51 5.97
N LEU A 160 22.23 37.03 6.15
CA LEU A 160 21.11 37.85 6.60
C LEU A 160 21.32 38.41 8.01
N ASP A 161 21.82 37.58 8.93
CA ASP A 161 22.19 37.97 10.30
C ASP A 161 23.32 39.01 10.29
N ALA A 162 24.39 38.77 9.52
CA ALA A 162 25.58 39.62 9.51
C ALA A 162 25.34 41.02 8.91
N PHE A 163 24.44 41.13 7.92
CA PHE A 163 24.19 42.38 7.20
C PHE A 163 22.86 43.07 7.58
N GLY A 164 22.08 42.50 8.50
CA GLY A 164 20.81 43.07 8.96
C GLY A 164 19.77 43.23 7.85
N ILE A 165 19.82 42.38 6.83
CA ILE A 165 18.99 42.47 5.62
C ILE A 165 17.56 42.00 5.93
N ARG A 166 16.56 42.81 5.58
CA ARG A 166 15.13 42.43 5.77
C ARG A 166 14.57 41.57 4.66
N ARG A 167 15.02 41.75 3.42
CA ARG A 167 14.52 40.97 2.28
C ARG A 167 15.60 40.66 1.25
N ILE A 168 15.66 39.40 0.81
CA ILE A 168 16.46 38.96 -0.33
C ILE A 168 15.51 38.45 -1.42
N ILE A 169 15.68 38.97 -2.62
CA ILE A 169 14.98 38.49 -3.82
C ILE A 169 16.01 38.03 -4.83
N VAL A 170 15.97 36.76 -5.21
CA VAL A 170 16.76 36.21 -6.31
C VAL A 170 15.83 35.94 -7.47
N ASN A 171 16.14 36.51 -8.63
CA ASN A 171 15.37 36.27 -9.85
C ASN A 171 16.23 35.56 -10.87
N ASN A 172 15.70 34.44 -11.40
CA ASN A 172 16.28 33.68 -12.48
C ASN A 172 17.72 33.21 -12.20
N ALA A 173 17.93 32.62 -11.02
CA ALA A 173 19.22 32.03 -10.64
C ALA A 173 19.49 30.76 -11.44
N ARG A 174 20.78 30.52 -11.66
CA ARG A 174 21.34 29.23 -12.08
C ARG A 174 22.35 28.78 -11.03
N VAL A 175 22.24 27.53 -10.58
CA VAL A 175 23.21 26.89 -9.69
C VAL A 175 23.74 25.64 -10.40
N SER A 176 25.06 25.52 -10.49
CA SER A 176 25.73 24.39 -11.11
C SER A 176 26.70 23.75 -10.11
N LEU A 177 26.48 22.47 -9.80
CA LEU A 177 27.34 21.67 -8.94
C LEU A 177 28.29 20.86 -9.83
N VAL A 178 29.58 21.13 -9.72
CA VAL A 178 30.63 20.53 -10.55
C VAL A 178 31.50 19.63 -9.68
N ASN A 179 31.43 18.31 -9.91
CA ASN A 179 32.30 17.37 -9.22
C ASN A 179 33.64 17.24 -9.97
N LYS A 180 34.68 17.92 -9.50
CA LYS A 180 36.02 17.84 -10.11
C LYS A 180 36.79 16.58 -9.71
N MET A 181 36.27 15.75 -8.81
CA MET A 181 36.90 14.47 -8.43
C MET A 181 36.69 13.35 -9.47
N LYS A 182 35.61 13.40 -10.26
CA LYS A 182 35.33 12.44 -11.34
C LYS A 182 35.55 13.11 -12.70
N LEU A 183 36.63 12.72 -13.39
CA LEU A 183 36.99 13.26 -14.71
C LEU A 183 35.85 13.01 -15.71
N GLY A 184 35.31 14.08 -16.31
CA GLY A 184 34.22 14.00 -17.30
C GLY A 184 32.80 13.90 -16.73
N SER A 185 32.59 14.09 -15.42
CA SER A 185 31.24 14.15 -14.85
C SER A 185 30.47 15.39 -15.33
N GLU A 186 29.22 15.20 -15.78
CA GLU A 186 28.35 16.32 -16.15
C GLU A 186 27.95 17.12 -14.90
N PRO A 187 27.95 18.46 -14.96
CA PRO A 187 27.54 19.29 -13.84
C PRO A 187 26.04 19.18 -13.60
N VAL A 188 25.65 19.01 -12.33
CA VAL A 188 24.24 19.04 -11.93
C VAL A 188 23.82 20.50 -11.91
N THR A 189 23.02 20.90 -12.90
CA THR A 189 22.57 22.29 -13.07
C THR A 189 21.09 22.40 -12.69
N VAL A 190 20.76 23.37 -11.84
CA VAL A 190 19.40 23.82 -11.58
C VAL A 190 19.26 25.27 -12.05
N SER A 191 18.25 25.57 -12.84
CA SER A 191 18.01 26.90 -13.44
C SER A 191 16.65 27.47 -13.06
N ASN A 192 16.32 28.66 -13.58
CA ASN A 192 15.04 29.32 -13.37
C ASN A 192 14.65 29.41 -11.89
N ILE A 193 15.64 29.65 -11.02
CA ILE A 193 15.42 29.68 -9.58
C ILE A 193 14.97 31.09 -9.17
N TYR A 194 13.85 31.15 -8.47
CA TYR A 194 13.29 32.34 -7.87
C TYR A 194 13.22 32.14 -6.37
N LEU A 195 13.84 33.03 -5.61
CA LEU A 195 13.83 32.98 -4.15
C LEU A 195 13.31 34.32 -3.62
N ASP A 196 12.36 34.26 -2.70
CA ASP A 196 11.92 35.40 -1.92
C ASP A 196 12.06 35.06 -0.43
N LEU A 197 12.94 35.78 0.23
CA LEU A 197 13.20 35.62 1.65
C LEU A 197 12.88 36.93 2.34
N VAL A 198 11.95 36.89 3.30
CA VAL A 198 11.52 38.03 4.10
C VAL A 198 11.77 37.74 5.58
N ARG A 199 12.36 38.72 6.27
CA ARG A 199 12.55 38.74 7.72
C ARG A 199 12.12 40.09 8.28
N THR A 200 11.22 40.08 9.26
CA THR A 200 10.97 41.28 10.07
C THR A 200 11.94 41.30 11.25
N ALA A 201 12.84 42.27 11.23
CA ALA A 201 13.85 42.46 12.27
C ALA A 201 13.23 43.22 13.45
N ASN A 202 12.83 42.53 14.51
CA ASN A 202 12.45 43.17 15.78
C ASN A 202 13.07 42.57 17.04
N ASN A 203 13.82 41.47 16.99
CA ASN A 203 14.63 41.05 18.14
C ASN A 203 15.75 40.10 17.72
N THR A 204 17.00 40.50 17.95
CA THR A 204 18.20 39.70 17.66
C THR A 204 18.46 38.57 18.67
N ASP A 205 17.71 38.55 19.78
CA ASP A 205 18.07 37.73 20.94
C ASP A 205 17.29 36.41 21.07
N LYS A 206 16.40 36.09 20.12
CA LYS A 206 15.66 34.83 20.12
C LYS A 206 15.70 34.15 18.76
N ARG A 207 16.74 33.33 18.55
CA ARG A 207 16.85 32.45 17.37
C ARG A 207 15.77 31.34 17.34
N ASP A 208 15.10 31.07 18.45
CA ASP A 208 14.24 29.88 18.60
C ASP A 208 12.72 30.16 18.68
N GLU A 209 12.27 31.42 18.79
CA GLU A 209 10.83 31.76 18.80
C GLU A 209 10.37 32.21 17.40
N PHE A 210 10.14 31.22 16.53
CA PHE A 210 9.65 31.42 15.17
C PHE A 210 8.13 31.67 15.14
N VAL A 211 7.70 32.91 14.92
CA VAL A 211 6.29 33.25 14.67
C VAL A 211 6.02 33.15 13.16
N GLY A 212 5.25 32.13 12.75
CA GLY A 212 5.02 31.74 11.35
C GLY A 212 4.35 32.74 10.40
N ASN A 213 4.10 33.99 10.84
CA ASN A 213 3.50 35.05 10.03
C ASN A 213 4.44 36.24 9.75
N GLU A 214 5.65 36.23 10.30
CA GLU A 214 6.59 37.37 10.26
C GLU A 214 7.83 37.11 9.39
N GLN A 215 8.04 35.85 8.98
CA GLN A 215 9.14 35.42 8.13
C GLN A 215 8.63 34.49 7.02
N SER A 216 9.15 34.63 5.81
CA SER A 216 8.84 33.76 4.68
C SER A 216 10.09 33.39 3.91
N VAL A 217 10.20 32.12 3.51
CA VAL A 217 11.21 31.62 2.58
C VAL A 217 10.44 30.82 1.55
N ASP A 218 10.25 31.43 0.38
CA ASP A 218 9.60 30.82 -0.77
C ASP A 218 10.63 30.62 -1.87
N LEU A 219 10.82 29.38 -2.28
CA LEU A 219 11.72 28.97 -3.36
C LEU A 219 10.87 28.36 -4.48
N THR A 220 11.02 28.87 -5.70
CA THR A 220 10.37 28.33 -6.89
C THR A 220 11.39 28.07 -7.99
N THR A 221 11.31 26.93 -8.65
CA THR A 221 12.10 26.62 -9.85
C THR A 221 11.23 25.92 -10.89
N THR A 222 11.48 26.20 -12.17
CA THR A 222 10.62 25.74 -13.26
C THR A 222 11.41 25.07 -14.38
N ASP A 223 10.77 24.12 -15.06
CA ASP A 223 11.27 23.44 -16.26
C ASP A 223 12.65 22.80 -16.04
N GLN A 224 12.75 21.99 -15.00
CA GLN A 224 13.99 21.31 -14.63
C GLN A 224 14.03 19.89 -15.20
N ASN A 225 15.21 19.47 -15.62
CA ASN A 225 15.53 18.10 -16.01
C ASN A 225 16.95 17.78 -15.52
N ILE A 226 17.02 17.09 -14.40
CA ILE A 226 18.23 16.92 -13.59
C ILE A 226 18.66 15.46 -13.66
N ALA A 227 19.89 15.21 -14.12
CA ALA A 227 20.55 13.92 -13.96
C ALA A 227 21.10 13.82 -12.54
N LEU A 228 20.68 12.82 -11.77
CA LEU A 228 21.20 12.61 -10.42
C LEU A 228 22.60 11.95 -10.49
N PRO A 229 23.43 12.13 -9.45
CA PRO A 229 24.71 11.46 -9.34
C PRO A 229 24.58 9.94 -9.55
N GLY A 230 25.49 9.37 -10.34
CA GLY A 230 25.46 7.95 -10.73
C GLY A 230 24.82 7.65 -12.09
N GLY A 231 24.23 8.65 -12.78
CA GLY A 231 23.85 8.56 -14.20
C GLY A 231 22.65 7.65 -14.53
N ARG A 232 22.12 6.92 -13.54
CA ARG A 232 20.96 6.03 -13.68
C ARG A 232 19.63 6.77 -13.57
N HIS A 233 19.57 7.79 -12.71
CA HIS A 233 18.32 8.44 -12.32
C HIS A 233 18.19 9.85 -12.91
N TRP A 234 17.01 10.18 -13.41
CA TRP A 234 16.61 11.53 -13.81
C TRP A 234 15.39 11.99 -13.03
N LEU A 235 15.41 13.26 -12.65
CA LEU A 235 14.29 13.99 -12.08
C LEU A 235 13.92 15.14 -12.99
N SER A 236 12.70 15.16 -13.50
CA SER A 236 12.18 16.26 -14.31
C SER A 236 10.90 16.80 -13.71
N PHE A 237 10.68 18.10 -13.77
CA PHE A 237 9.44 18.72 -13.30
C PHE A 237 9.19 20.07 -13.97
N LYS A 238 7.91 20.44 -14.07
CA LYS A 238 7.51 21.75 -14.62
C LYS A 238 7.66 22.85 -13.59
N THR A 239 7.22 22.59 -12.37
CA THR A 239 7.28 23.56 -11.26
C THR A 239 7.63 22.83 -9.97
N PHE A 240 8.56 23.40 -9.23
CA PHE A 240 8.85 23.07 -7.84
C PHE A 240 8.63 24.33 -7.01
N ASN A 241 7.88 24.19 -5.92
CA ASN A 241 7.63 25.26 -4.96
C ASN A 241 7.92 24.72 -3.55
N LEU A 242 8.76 25.42 -2.81
CA LEU A 242 9.08 25.13 -1.43
C LEU A 242 8.73 26.35 -0.59
N GLN A 243 7.99 26.11 0.49
CA GLN A 243 7.64 27.11 1.49
C GLN A 243 8.13 26.61 2.84
N LEU A 244 9.28 27.11 3.28
CA LEU A 244 10.00 26.53 4.41
C LEU A 244 9.19 26.62 5.72
N PHE A 245 8.72 27.82 6.06
CA PHE A 245 7.98 28.05 7.31
C PHE A 245 6.58 27.44 7.31
N ARG A 246 5.98 27.26 6.12
CA ARG A 246 4.72 26.53 5.95
C ARG A 246 4.93 25.01 5.88
N LYS A 247 6.17 24.53 6.02
CA LYS A 247 6.53 23.11 5.96
C LYS A 247 5.98 22.40 4.73
N ARG A 248 6.04 23.05 3.58
CA ARG A 248 5.36 22.61 2.36
C ARG A 248 6.32 22.49 1.18
N ILE A 249 6.21 21.38 0.46
CA ILE A 249 6.86 21.17 -0.85
C ILE A 249 5.78 20.78 -1.85
N GLN A 250 5.80 21.40 -3.03
CA GLN A 250 4.92 21.06 -4.14
C GLN A 250 5.73 20.89 -5.43
N LEU A 251 5.46 19.81 -6.15
CA LEU A 251 5.99 19.48 -7.45
C LEU A 251 4.83 19.27 -8.42
N ASP A 252 4.80 19.96 -9.55
CA ASP A 252 3.82 19.71 -10.61
C ASP A 252 4.48 19.12 -11.85
N SER A 253 3.80 18.14 -12.46
CA SER A 253 4.26 17.38 -13.63
C SER A 253 5.68 16.81 -13.43
N CYS A 254 5.88 16.14 -12.30
CA CYS A 254 7.15 15.57 -11.90
C CYS A 254 7.30 14.15 -12.46
N THR A 255 8.41 13.86 -13.13
CA THR A 255 8.77 12.51 -13.59
C THR A 255 10.10 12.10 -13.01
N ILE A 256 10.10 10.95 -12.36
CA ILE A 256 11.31 10.27 -11.86
C ILE A 256 11.55 9.07 -12.78
N ILE A 257 12.75 8.96 -13.34
CA ILE A 257 13.13 7.89 -14.27
C ILE A 257 14.37 7.21 -13.73
N ALA A 258 14.40 5.88 -13.69
CA ALA A 258 15.63 5.10 -13.63
C ALA A 258 15.75 4.25 -14.88
N ARG A 259 16.83 4.45 -15.65
CA ARG A 259 17.11 3.59 -16.81
C ARG A 259 17.82 2.31 -16.37
N ALA A 260 17.67 1.26 -17.18
CA ALA A 260 18.45 0.05 -17.02
C ALA A 260 19.94 0.36 -17.30
N THR A 261 20.83 -0.23 -16.51
CA THR A 261 22.28 -0.18 -16.67
C THR A 261 22.81 -1.58 -16.99
N ASP A 262 24.06 -1.69 -17.42
CA ASP A 262 24.70 -3.01 -17.66
C ASP A 262 24.68 -3.92 -16.42
N SER A 263 24.64 -3.32 -15.23
CA SER A 263 24.57 -4.01 -13.93
C SER A 263 23.14 -4.26 -13.42
N THR A 264 22.13 -3.55 -13.92
CA THR A 264 20.72 -3.69 -13.48
C THR A 264 19.79 -3.61 -14.67
N LYS A 265 19.17 -4.73 -15.04
CA LYS A 265 18.24 -4.79 -16.20
C LYS A 265 16.86 -4.20 -15.93
N SER A 266 16.59 -3.77 -14.69
CA SER A 266 15.31 -3.21 -14.28
C SER A 266 15.28 -1.69 -14.48
N SER A 267 14.15 -1.18 -14.96
CA SER A 267 13.93 0.26 -15.18
C SER A 267 12.56 0.68 -14.66
N TYR A 268 12.42 1.94 -14.31
CA TYR A 268 11.14 2.49 -13.89
C TYR A 268 10.97 3.94 -14.35
N LYS A 269 9.72 4.34 -14.53
CA LYS A 269 9.29 5.71 -14.75
C LYS A 269 8.06 5.97 -13.89
N VAL A 270 8.16 6.97 -13.02
CA VAL A 270 7.06 7.40 -12.16
C VAL A 270 6.74 8.84 -12.47
N PHE A 271 5.55 9.10 -12.98
CA PHE A 271 5.04 10.45 -13.23
C PHE A 271 4.02 10.84 -12.16
N PHE A 272 4.01 12.11 -11.76
CA PHE A 272 3.01 12.72 -10.89
C PHE A 272 2.50 13.99 -11.56
N LYS A 273 1.19 14.12 -11.75
CA LYS A 273 0.60 15.40 -12.18
C LYS A 273 0.82 16.47 -11.10
N LYS A 274 0.63 16.08 -9.84
CA LYS A 274 0.92 16.90 -8.66
C LYS A 274 1.39 16.02 -7.50
N LEU A 275 2.48 16.41 -6.87
CA LEU A 275 3.01 15.82 -5.65
C LEU A 275 3.14 16.93 -4.61
N LEU A 276 2.43 16.78 -3.49
CA LEU A 276 2.36 17.79 -2.43
C LEU A 276 2.71 17.15 -1.10
N LEU A 277 3.73 17.67 -0.42
CA LEU A 277 4.12 17.29 0.93
C LEU A 277 3.78 18.43 1.90
N ILE A 278 3.17 18.10 3.03
CA ILE A 278 2.75 19.03 4.10
C ILE A 278 3.34 18.53 5.42
N GLY A 279 3.79 19.46 6.27
CA GLY A 279 4.41 19.12 7.55
C GLY A 279 5.80 18.52 7.36
N VAL A 280 6.52 18.93 6.32
CA VAL A 280 7.88 18.44 6.04
C VAL A 280 8.84 18.80 7.17
N ASP A 281 9.57 17.80 7.66
CA ASP A 281 10.68 17.96 8.59
C ASP A 281 11.97 18.23 7.80
N PHE A 282 12.23 19.51 7.55
CA PHE A 282 13.41 19.94 6.81
C PHE A 282 14.73 19.64 7.55
N ASP A 283 14.72 19.55 8.88
CA ASP A 283 15.92 19.20 9.66
C ASP A 283 16.27 17.73 9.48
N ALA A 284 15.28 16.83 9.50
CA ALA A 284 15.47 15.43 9.16
C ALA A 284 15.93 15.24 7.71
N MET A 285 15.35 15.98 6.76
CA MET A 285 15.76 15.93 5.35
C MET A 285 17.22 16.37 5.17
N TYR A 286 17.64 17.45 5.82
CA TYR A 286 18.98 18.00 5.72
C TYR A 286 20.04 17.17 6.46
N ARG A 287 19.82 16.85 7.74
CA ARG A 287 20.84 16.20 8.59
C ARG A 287 20.88 14.69 8.45
N LYS A 288 19.73 14.07 8.19
CA LYS A 288 19.57 12.61 8.21
C LYS A 288 19.27 12.02 6.85
N ASN A 289 19.13 12.84 5.81
CA ASN A 289 18.73 12.40 4.47
C ASN A 289 17.42 11.56 4.49
N LEU A 290 16.51 11.92 5.43
CA LEU A 290 15.23 11.26 5.67
C LEU A 290 14.11 12.20 5.24
N ILE A 291 13.28 11.78 4.27
CA ILE A 291 12.10 12.54 3.90
C ILE A 291 10.99 12.18 4.90
N ARG A 292 10.74 13.09 5.83
CA ARG A 292 9.66 12.98 6.81
C ARG A 292 8.60 14.05 6.58
N ALA A 293 7.33 13.65 6.55
CA ALA A 293 6.20 14.56 6.38
C ALA A 293 4.91 14.02 7.03
N ASP A 294 4.07 14.94 7.51
CA ASP A 294 2.76 14.62 8.09
C ASP A 294 1.78 14.09 7.02
N SER A 295 1.84 14.65 5.81
CA SER A 295 0.94 14.26 4.74
C SER A 295 1.56 14.42 3.36
N VAL A 296 1.33 13.43 2.50
CA VAL A 296 1.70 13.45 1.09
C VAL A 296 0.45 13.24 0.25
N TYR A 297 0.24 14.09 -0.74
CA TYR A 297 -0.85 13.96 -1.71
C TYR A 297 -0.29 13.81 -3.11
N CYS A 298 -0.72 12.75 -3.79
CA CYS A 298 -0.32 12.42 -5.16
C CYS A 298 -1.55 12.46 -6.07
N GLU A 299 -1.55 13.36 -7.05
CA GLU A 299 -2.58 13.43 -8.09
C GLU A 299 -2.11 12.75 -9.36
N SER A 300 -2.92 11.80 -9.84
CA SER A 300 -2.72 11.06 -11.08
C SER A 300 -1.30 10.52 -11.26
N PRO A 301 -0.77 9.75 -10.29
CA PRO A 301 0.53 9.13 -10.50
C PRO A 301 0.43 8.03 -11.56
N LEU A 302 1.45 7.93 -12.42
CA LEU A 302 1.59 6.84 -13.38
C LEU A 302 2.92 6.12 -13.10
N PHE A 303 2.82 4.89 -12.60
CA PHE A 303 3.95 4.00 -12.33
C PHE A 303 4.12 3.05 -13.52
N ASP A 304 5.25 3.14 -14.20
CA ASP A 304 5.66 2.23 -15.27
C ASP A 304 6.94 1.53 -14.81
N ILE A 305 6.83 0.26 -14.44
CA ILE A 305 7.90 -0.52 -13.81
C ILE A 305 8.19 -1.74 -14.67
N ASN A 306 9.42 -1.84 -15.16
CA ASN A 306 9.90 -2.96 -15.96
C ASN A 306 10.95 -3.73 -15.15
N LEU A 307 10.61 -4.93 -14.69
CA LEU A 307 11.47 -5.80 -13.90
C LEU A 307 11.98 -6.96 -14.76
N ASN A 308 13.26 -7.31 -14.60
CA ASN A 308 13.85 -8.49 -15.23
C ASN A 308 14.26 -9.51 -14.16
N ARG A 309 13.75 -10.74 -14.25
CA ARG A 309 13.94 -11.83 -13.25
C ARG A 309 15.31 -12.53 -13.35
N LEU A 310 16.22 -12.06 -14.22
CA LEU A 310 17.47 -12.75 -14.58
C LEU A 310 18.70 -12.49 -13.67
N ASP A 311 18.57 -11.82 -12.52
CA ASP A 311 19.68 -11.65 -11.57
C ASP A 311 19.91 -12.90 -10.68
N ALA A 312 19.94 -14.08 -11.29
CA ALA A 312 20.28 -15.36 -10.67
C ALA A 312 21.32 -16.12 -11.49
N VAL A 313 22.49 -15.51 -11.71
CA VAL A 313 23.69 -16.21 -12.23
C VAL A 313 24.47 -16.94 -11.11
N SER A 314 24.01 -16.84 -9.86
CA SER A 314 24.52 -17.67 -8.77
C SER A 314 23.59 -18.87 -8.55
N LYS A 315 24.17 -20.07 -8.37
CA LYS A 315 23.47 -21.37 -8.21
C LYS A 315 22.60 -21.50 -6.94
N LYS A 316 22.21 -20.41 -6.29
CA LYS A 316 21.12 -20.37 -5.29
C LYS A 316 20.02 -19.48 -5.84
N ARG A 317 18.79 -20.00 -5.88
CA ARG A 317 17.56 -19.22 -6.14
C ARG A 317 17.39 -18.18 -5.03
N GLU A 318 18.17 -17.11 -5.03
CA GLU A 318 17.87 -15.95 -4.21
C GLU A 318 16.76 -15.18 -4.88
N ARG A 319 15.66 -15.05 -4.14
CA ARG A 319 14.46 -14.32 -4.54
C ARG A 319 14.86 -12.86 -4.85
N PRO A 320 14.42 -12.25 -5.97
CA PRO A 320 14.56 -10.81 -6.17
C PRO A 320 13.94 -10.10 -4.97
N ASP A 321 14.70 -9.21 -4.35
CA ASP A 321 14.31 -8.56 -3.11
C ASP A 321 13.51 -7.28 -3.43
N PRO A 322 12.18 -7.24 -3.17
CA PRO A 322 11.34 -6.07 -3.45
C PRO A 322 11.85 -4.84 -2.72
N SER A 323 12.51 -5.05 -1.58
CA SER A 323 13.10 -3.97 -0.81
C SER A 323 14.26 -3.29 -1.52
N LYS A 324 15.04 -4.01 -2.34
CA LYS A 324 16.09 -3.39 -3.16
C LYS A 324 15.48 -2.47 -4.21
N ILE A 325 14.32 -2.84 -4.78
CA ILE A 325 13.61 -2.02 -5.77
C ILE A 325 13.04 -0.75 -5.11
N VAL A 326 12.37 -0.88 -3.96
CA VAL A 326 11.84 0.27 -3.20
C VAL A 326 12.96 1.19 -2.70
N ARG A 327 14.08 0.61 -2.27
CA ARG A 327 15.31 1.33 -1.87
C ARG A 327 15.87 2.18 -2.99
N GLU A 328 15.89 1.68 -4.23
CA GLU A 328 16.35 2.41 -5.41
C GLU A 328 15.37 3.49 -5.88
N LEU A 329 14.12 3.49 -5.40
CA LEU A 329 13.07 4.40 -5.84
C LEU A 329 12.97 5.68 -5.00
N THR A 330 13.19 5.61 -3.69
CA THR A 330 12.72 6.67 -2.78
C THR A 330 13.69 7.12 -1.67
N GLY A 331 14.79 6.38 -1.43
CA GLY A 331 15.62 6.62 -0.25
C GLY A 331 14.89 6.30 1.06
N ASP A 332 15.36 6.85 2.18
CA ASP A 332 14.68 6.66 3.46
C ASP A 332 13.47 7.61 3.58
N LEU A 333 12.29 7.04 3.88
CA LEU A 333 11.01 7.75 3.98
C LEU A 333 10.34 7.49 5.33
N ASP A 334 9.68 8.49 5.89
CA ASP A 334 8.82 8.38 7.09
C ASP A 334 7.59 9.28 6.93
N LEU A 335 6.50 8.71 6.40
CA LEU A 335 5.32 9.45 5.97
C LEU A 335 4.10 9.02 6.78
N ALA A 336 3.49 9.95 7.51
CA ALA A 336 2.38 9.63 8.40
C ALA A 336 1.07 9.34 7.63
N PHE A 337 0.76 10.13 6.61
CA PHE A 337 -0.42 9.94 5.75
C PHE A 337 -0.08 10.15 4.27
N ILE A 338 -0.57 9.28 3.40
CA ILE A 338 -0.39 9.36 1.95
C ILE A 338 -1.75 9.18 1.29
N GLY A 339 -2.22 10.20 0.58
CA GLY A 339 -3.43 10.15 -0.23
C GLY A 339 -3.08 10.11 -1.71
N VAL A 340 -3.53 9.08 -2.42
CA VAL A 340 -3.29 8.91 -3.86
C VAL A 340 -4.62 8.92 -4.60
N LYS A 341 -4.72 9.79 -5.61
CA LYS A 341 -5.92 9.97 -6.43
C LYS A 341 -5.64 9.63 -7.88
N ASN A 342 -6.49 8.82 -8.50
CA ASN A 342 -6.46 8.45 -9.92
C ASN A 342 -5.12 7.82 -10.38
N ALA A 343 -4.56 6.89 -9.62
CA ALA A 343 -3.32 6.21 -9.97
C ALA A 343 -3.47 5.32 -11.21
N GLY A 344 -2.40 5.25 -12.02
CA GLY A 344 -2.18 4.23 -13.03
C GLY A 344 -0.93 3.43 -12.67
N ILE A 345 -1.02 2.11 -12.65
CA ILE A 345 0.08 1.21 -12.27
C ILE A 345 0.26 0.17 -13.39
N HIS A 346 1.38 0.24 -14.08
CA HIS A 346 1.79 -0.66 -15.15
C HIS A 346 3.08 -1.36 -14.68
N ILE A 347 3.00 -2.67 -14.47
CA ILE A 347 4.16 -3.49 -14.07
C ILE A 347 4.33 -4.58 -15.11
N ASP A 348 5.49 -4.62 -15.74
CA ASP A 348 5.93 -5.68 -16.66
C ASP A 348 7.08 -6.45 -16.03
N ILE A 349 6.83 -7.72 -15.71
CA ILE A 349 7.85 -8.63 -15.18
C ILE A 349 8.23 -9.61 -16.29
N SER A 350 9.46 -9.45 -16.77
CA SER A 350 10.07 -10.27 -17.80
C SER A 350 11.12 -11.21 -17.20
N GLY A 351 11.17 -12.48 -17.63
CA GLY A 351 12.17 -13.45 -17.18
C GLY A 351 11.54 -14.76 -16.70
N GLY A 352 11.42 -15.73 -17.61
CA GLY A 352 10.75 -17.01 -17.40
C GLY A 352 9.99 -17.45 -18.65
N LYS A 353 9.20 -18.53 -18.57
CA LYS A 353 8.29 -18.99 -19.65
C LYS A 353 7.02 -18.14 -19.78
N SER A 354 6.72 -17.28 -18.80
CA SER A 354 5.54 -16.41 -18.76
C SER A 354 5.93 -14.95 -18.50
N ARG A 355 5.22 -14.03 -19.15
CA ARG A 355 5.30 -12.57 -18.92
C ARG A 355 4.13 -12.20 -18.00
N THR A 356 4.41 -11.50 -16.91
CA THR A 356 3.36 -10.98 -16.02
C THR A 356 3.13 -9.52 -16.34
N LEU A 357 1.90 -9.18 -16.72
CA LEU A 357 1.48 -7.81 -16.93
C LEU A 357 0.42 -7.46 -15.88
N PHE A 358 0.71 -6.51 -15.01
CA PHE A 358 -0.28 -5.88 -14.14
C PHE A 358 -0.60 -4.48 -14.68
N ASN A 359 -1.88 -4.20 -14.88
CA ASN A 359 -2.35 -2.90 -15.33
C ASN A 359 -3.58 -2.50 -14.52
N SER A 360 -3.47 -1.38 -13.82
CA SER A 360 -4.58 -0.76 -13.09
C SER A 360 -4.63 0.72 -13.40
N ASN A 361 -5.85 1.29 -13.47
CA ASN A 361 -6.05 2.68 -13.85
C ASN A 361 -7.19 3.31 -13.02
N LYS A 362 -7.00 4.60 -12.67
CA LYS A 362 -7.93 5.43 -11.88
C LYS A 362 -8.16 4.94 -10.45
N ASP A 363 -7.16 4.28 -9.87
CA ASP A 363 -7.26 3.80 -8.49
C ASP A 363 -7.09 4.94 -7.50
N ASN A 364 -7.87 4.89 -6.42
CA ASN A 364 -7.68 5.74 -5.26
C ASN A 364 -7.27 4.88 -4.08
N PHE A 365 -6.19 5.27 -3.41
CA PHE A 365 -5.74 4.57 -2.22
C PHE A 365 -5.13 5.55 -1.20
N GLU A 366 -5.18 5.12 0.04
CA GLU A 366 -4.66 5.81 1.20
C GLU A 366 -3.66 4.91 1.90
N MET A 367 -2.56 5.47 2.38
CA MET A 367 -1.59 4.77 3.22
C MET A 367 -1.33 5.56 4.49
N ARG A 368 -1.12 4.87 5.60
CA ARG A 368 -0.75 5.46 6.88
C ARG A 368 0.50 4.78 7.42
N GLY A 369 1.39 5.60 7.99
CA GLY A 369 2.64 5.15 8.60
C GLY A 369 3.55 4.40 7.63
N LEU A 370 3.75 4.92 6.42
CA LEU A 370 4.74 4.35 5.50
C LEU A 370 6.14 4.70 6.02
N ARG A 371 6.92 3.68 6.37
CA ARG A 371 8.33 3.83 6.71
C ARG A 371 9.17 2.97 5.79
N ILE A 372 10.17 3.59 5.18
CA ILE A 372 11.18 2.93 4.35
C ILE A 372 12.53 3.27 4.98
N HIS A 373 13.22 2.23 5.48
CA HIS A 373 14.54 2.33 6.06
C HIS A 373 15.41 1.22 5.45
N ALA A 374 16.38 1.63 4.63
CA ALA A 374 17.18 0.72 3.82
C ALA A 374 17.92 -0.36 4.63
N ASP A 375 18.27 -0.05 5.89
CA ASP A 375 19.07 -0.92 6.78
C ASP A 375 18.22 -1.67 7.82
N SER A 376 16.89 -1.57 7.75
CA SER A 376 15.98 -2.24 8.70
C SER A 376 15.40 -3.55 8.14
N PHE A 377 14.97 -4.45 9.02
CA PHE A 377 14.23 -5.66 8.66
C PHE A 377 12.91 -5.70 9.44
N PRO A 378 11.74 -5.49 8.80
CA PRO A 378 11.52 -5.29 7.37
C PRO A 378 11.87 -3.87 6.87
N PRO A 379 12.46 -3.73 5.67
CA PRO A 379 12.93 -2.45 5.12
C PRO A 379 11.81 -1.52 4.67
N VAL A 380 10.61 -2.07 4.43
CA VAL A 380 9.39 -1.33 4.11
C VAL A 380 8.33 -1.78 5.10
N SER A 381 7.70 -0.83 5.77
CA SER A 381 6.57 -1.09 6.65
C SER A 381 5.46 -0.08 6.39
N VAL A 382 4.22 -0.55 6.48
CA VAL A 382 3.00 0.25 6.33
C VAL A 382 2.06 -0.15 7.46
N GLU A 383 1.60 0.82 8.24
CA GLU A 383 0.68 0.56 9.35
C GLU A 383 -0.72 0.23 8.83
N ARG A 384 -1.17 0.94 7.80
CA ARG A 384 -2.48 0.75 7.18
C ARG A 384 -2.46 1.16 5.71
N PHE A 385 -3.07 0.34 4.85
CA PHE A 385 -3.27 0.66 3.44
C PHE A 385 -4.73 0.37 3.09
N ASP A 386 -5.46 1.39 2.64
CA ASP A 386 -6.84 1.29 2.19
C ASP A 386 -6.89 1.56 0.69
N MET A 387 -7.38 0.62 -0.11
CA MET A 387 -7.56 0.82 -1.54
C MET A 387 -8.98 0.47 -1.93
N LEU A 388 -9.64 1.42 -2.58
CA LEU A 388 -10.97 1.19 -3.12
C LEU A 388 -10.84 0.86 -4.60
N VAL A 389 -10.83 -0.44 -4.91
CA VAL A 389 -10.83 -0.94 -6.29
C VAL A 389 -12.28 -1.11 -6.73
N ARG A 390 -12.70 -0.39 -7.77
CA ARG A 390 -14.05 -0.53 -8.35
C ARG A 390 -14.00 -1.44 -9.56
N ASP A 391 -15.03 -2.28 -9.71
CA ASP A 391 -15.25 -3.12 -10.89
C ASP A 391 -14.07 -4.04 -11.22
N TYR A 392 -13.41 -4.57 -10.19
CA TYR A 392 -12.30 -5.50 -10.38
C TYR A 392 -12.83 -6.88 -10.79
N HIS A 393 -12.44 -7.31 -11.99
CA HIS A 393 -12.77 -8.62 -12.53
C HIS A 393 -11.49 -9.38 -12.82
N LEU A 394 -11.17 -10.38 -11.99
CA LEU A 394 -10.13 -11.34 -12.30
C LEU A 394 -10.73 -12.55 -12.95
N TYR A 395 -10.03 -13.07 -13.95
CA TYR A 395 -10.28 -14.38 -14.51
C TYR A 395 -9.12 -15.30 -14.13
N ASN A 396 -9.39 -16.56 -13.82
CA ASN A 396 -8.33 -17.55 -13.74
C ASN A 396 -7.66 -17.77 -15.11
N GLU A 397 -6.52 -18.48 -15.14
CA GLU A 397 -5.69 -18.64 -16.37
C GLU A 397 -6.47 -19.13 -17.60
N ASP A 398 -7.48 -19.98 -17.39
CA ASP A 398 -8.32 -20.52 -18.47
C ASP A 398 -9.66 -19.78 -18.65
N SER A 399 -9.82 -18.62 -18.01
CA SER A 399 -11.00 -17.76 -18.05
C SER A 399 -12.32 -18.43 -17.66
N SER A 400 -12.27 -19.59 -17.00
CA SER A 400 -13.46 -20.34 -16.58
C SER A 400 -14.10 -19.82 -15.29
N THR A 401 -13.39 -19.04 -14.48
CA THR A 401 -13.86 -18.52 -13.19
C THR A 401 -13.56 -17.04 -13.10
N ALA A 402 -14.56 -16.25 -12.74
CA ALA A 402 -14.46 -14.83 -12.47
C ALA A 402 -14.45 -14.58 -10.95
N TYR A 403 -13.58 -13.69 -10.50
CA TYR A 403 -13.50 -13.20 -9.12
C TYR A 403 -13.78 -11.70 -9.10
N THR A 404 -14.62 -11.25 -8.17
CA THR A 404 -14.94 -9.82 -8.00
C THR A 404 -14.95 -9.42 -6.53
N PHE A 405 -14.73 -8.14 -6.24
CA PHE A 405 -14.86 -7.54 -4.91
C PHE A 405 -15.02 -6.01 -5.03
N ASP A 406 -15.61 -5.39 -4.01
CA ASP A 406 -15.91 -3.95 -4.00
C ASP A 406 -14.77 -3.09 -3.42
N SER A 407 -13.96 -3.66 -2.52
CA SER A 407 -12.84 -2.95 -1.89
C SER A 407 -11.84 -3.92 -1.25
N ILE A 408 -10.59 -3.48 -1.14
CA ILE A 408 -9.50 -4.22 -0.50
C ILE A 408 -8.84 -3.36 0.60
N HIS A 409 -8.76 -3.90 1.80
CA HIS A 409 -8.07 -3.25 2.92
C HIS A 409 -6.90 -4.11 3.38
N PHE A 410 -5.78 -3.47 3.66
CA PHE A 410 -4.59 -4.11 4.20
C PHE A 410 -4.33 -3.49 5.58
N VAL A 411 -4.65 -4.24 6.62
CA VAL A 411 -4.63 -3.76 8.01
C VAL A 411 -3.97 -4.82 8.89
N ASN A 412 -2.93 -4.45 9.64
CA ASN A 412 -2.25 -5.35 10.58
C ASN A 412 -1.81 -6.70 9.95
N SER A 413 -1.22 -6.65 8.74
CA SER A 413 -0.82 -7.85 7.98
C SER A 413 -1.98 -8.78 7.58
N LYS A 414 -3.21 -8.26 7.57
CA LYS A 414 -4.40 -8.93 7.04
C LYS A 414 -4.86 -8.24 5.76
N ILE A 415 -5.36 -9.02 4.80
CA ILE A 415 -6.17 -8.51 3.69
C ILE A 415 -7.64 -8.73 4.02
N VAL A 416 -8.45 -7.70 3.81
CA VAL A 416 -9.89 -7.76 3.93
C VAL A 416 -10.50 -7.42 2.58
N LEU A 417 -11.31 -8.34 2.05
CA LEU A 417 -12.08 -8.16 0.83
C LEU A 417 -13.56 -8.05 1.18
N ASN A 418 -14.20 -6.97 0.73
CA ASN A 418 -15.64 -6.77 0.91
C ASN A 418 -16.40 -7.23 -0.34
N ASN A 419 -17.55 -7.89 -0.12
CA ASN A 419 -18.42 -8.43 -1.16
C ASN A 419 -17.66 -9.28 -2.19
N PHE A 420 -16.80 -10.16 -1.68
CA PHE A 420 -16.02 -11.06 -2.52
C PHE A 420 -16.93 -12.10 -3.17
N SER A 421 -16.89 -12.19 -4.50
CA SER A 421 -17.69 -13.15 -5.26
C SER A 421 -16.83 -14.01 -6.18
N VAL A 422 -17.27 -15.26 -6.37
CA VAL A 422 -16.63 -16.23 -7.27
C VAL A 422 -17.71 -16.87 -8.12
N VAL A 423 -17.66 -16.64 -9.44
CA VAL A 423 -18.67 -17.13 -10.38
C VAL A 423 -18.01 -17.86 -11.54
N THR A 424 -18.48 -19.05 -11.88
CA THR A 424 -18.05 -19.75 -13.10
C THR A 424 -18.55 -19.03 -14.35
N ALA A 425 -17.65 -18.68 -15.27
CA ALA A 425 -17.99 -17.98 -16.50
C ALA A 425 -18.84 -18.86 -17.44
N SER A 426 -20.09 -18.45 -17.65
CA SER A 426 -21.21 -19.25 -18.19
C SER A 426 -21.03 -19.84 -19.60
N ASN A 427 -20.16 -19.29 -20.48
CA ASN A 427 -20.43 -19.42 -21.92
C ASN A 427 -19.58 -20.38 -22.76
N GLN A 428 -18.51 -21.01 -22.25
CA GLN A 428 -17.67 -21.88 -23.10
C GLN A 428 -17.39 -23.30 -22.57
N TYR A 429 -17.66 -23.59 -21.30
CA TYR A 429 -17.24 -24.86 -20.69
C TYR A 429 -18.38 -25.57 -19.95
N LYS A 430 -19.36 -26.10 -20.70
CA LYS A 430 -20.52 -26.88 -20.19
C LYS A 430 -20.16 -28.16 -19.40
N GLN A 431 -18.89 -28.51 -19.31
CA GLN A 431 -18.35 -29.74 -18.71
C GLN A 431 -17.59 -29.47 -17.40
N ARG A 432 -17.81 -28.35 -16.72
CA ARG A 432 -17.12 -28.01 -15.46
C ARG A 432 -18.10 -27.78 -14.33
N ASP A 433 -17.60 -27.96 -13.11
CA ASP A 433 -18.36 -27.71 -11.90
C ASP A 433 -18.64 -26.20 -11.78
N GLU A 434 -19.87 -25.87 -11.40
CA GLU A 434 -20.36 -24.50 -11.30
C GLU A 434 -20.19 -24.02 -9.85
N LYS A 435 -19.53 -22.87 -9.73
CA LYS A 435 -19.24 -22.18 -8.47
C LYS A 435 -19.98 -20.85 -8.50
N ASP A 436 -20.70 -20.56 -7.43
CA ASP A 436 -21.34 -19.27 -7.15
C ASP A 436 -21.21 -19.00 -5.66
N PHE A 437 -20.11 -18.32 -5.31
CA PHE A 437 -19.78 -17.98 -3.92
C PHE A 437 -19.99 -16.48 -3.73
N ASN A 438 -20.66 -16.12 -2.65
CA ASN A 438 -20.82 -14.74 -2.21
C ASN A 438 -20.39 -14.60 -0.75
N ILE A 439 -19.36 -13.83 -0.50
CA ILE A 439 -18.71 -13.69 0.80
C ILE A 439 -18.68 -12.19 1.14
N PRO A 440 -19.65 -11.68 1.93
CA PRO A 440 -19.75 -10.26 2.24
C PRO A 440 -18.50 -9.68 2.88
N TYR A 441 -17.84 -10.47 3.73
CA TYR A 441 -16.64 -10.05 4.44
C TYR A 441 -15.66 -11.22 4.53
N PHE A 442 -14.50 -11.07 3.88
CA PHE A 442 -13.49 -12.10 3.73
C PHE A 442 -12.13 -11.60 4.23
N GLU A 443 -11.57 -12.23 5.27
CA GLU A 443 -10.23 -11.93 5.77
C GLU A 443 -9.22 -13.00 5.34
N LEU A 444 -8.03 -12.56 4.95
CA LEU A 444 -6.85 -13.38 4.73
C LEU A 444 -5.74 -12.89 5.65
N THR A 445 -5.11 -13.79 6.40
CA THR A 445 -4.00 -13.46 7.29
C THR A 445 -2.75 -14.29 7.00
N GLY A 446 -1.58 -13.73 7.30
CA GLY A 446 -0.30 -14.40 7.06
C GLY A 446 -0.01 -14.61 5.57
N MET A 447 -0.29 -13.61 4.74
CA MET A 447 -0.07 -13.67 3.30
C MET A 447 1.41 -13.75 2.92
N ASP A 448 1.75 -14.61 1.96
CA ASP A 448 3.04 -14.56 1.29
C ASP A 448 2.98 -13.57 0.12
N TRP A 449 3.43 -12.35 0.39
CA TRP A 449 3.51 -11.27 -0.59
C TRP A 449 4.43 -11.57 -1.76
N TYR A 450 5.46 -12.38 -1.55
CA TYR A 450 6.38 -12.76 -2.62
C TYR A 450 5.65 -13.65 -3.63
N ASP A 451 4.96 -14.68 -3.14
CA ASP A 451 4.16 -15.58 -3.98
C ASP A 451 3.08 -14.79 -4.75
N LEU A 452 2.42 -13.82 -4.10
CA LEU A 452 1.40 -12.99 -4.74
C LEU A 452 1.97 -12.10 -5.85
N ILE A 453 3.04 -11.36 -5.58
CA ILE A 453 3.58 -10.35 -6.51
C ILE A 453 4.37 -11.01 -7.65
N PHE A 454 5.17 -12.04 -7.36
CA PHE A 454 6.13 -12.59 -8.33
C PHE A 454 5.71 -13.92 -8.95
N GLU A 455 4.91 -14.71 -8.24
CA GLU A 455 4.43 -16.01 -8.72
C GLU A 455 2.93 -15.99 -9.05
N GLN A 456 2.26 -14.84 -8.87
CA GLN A 456 0.80 -14.67 -9.03
C GLN A 456 -0.01 -15.68 -8.21
N LYS A 457 0.55 -16.17 -7.11
CA LYS A 457 -0.05 -17.20 -6.28
C LYS A 457 -0.52 -16.59 -4.97
N LEU A 458 -1.82 -16.69 -4.70
CA LEU A 458 -2.39 -16.27 -3.42
C LEU A 458 -2.16 -17.38 -2.37
N THR A 459 -1.11 -17.20 -1.56
CA THR A 459 -0.79 -18.08 -0.42
C THR A 459 -1.05 -17.32 0.88
N ALA A 460 -1.83 -17.89 1.79
CA ALA A 460 -2.13 -17.30 3.10
C ALA A 460 -2.19 -18.36 4.20
N GLN A 461 -1.95 -17.97 5.45
CA GLN A 461 -2.03 -18.90 6.58
C GLN A 461 -3.47 -19.22 6.94
N GLU A 462 -4.32 -18.20 7.04
CA GLU A 462 -5.70 -18.37 7.49
C GLU A 462 -6.66 -17.53 6.64
N ALA A 463 -7.81 -18.11 6.34
CA ALA A 463 -8.95 -17.48 5.70
C ALA A 463 -10.14 -17.45 6.66
N VAL A 464 -10.82 -16.31 6.76
CA VAL A 464 -12.04 -16.15 7.56
C VAL A 464 -13.17 -15.61 6.71
N LEU A 465 -14.24 -16.39 6.57
CA LEU A 465 -15.40 -16.08 5.76
C LEU A 465 -16.59 -15.82 6.70
N TYR A 466 -17.13 -14.60 6.69
CA TYR A 466 -18.29 -14.24 7.51
C TYR A 466 -19.57 -14.20 6.69
N ASN A 467 -20.57 -14.92 7.19
CA ASN A 467 -21.88 -15.08 6.56
C ASN A 467 -21.82 -15.49 5.06
N PRO A 468 -20.94 -16.41 4.65
CA PRO A 468 -20.81 -16.74 3.23
C PRO A 468 -22.05 -17.50 2.73
N ILE A 469 -22.40 -17.28 1.46
CA ILE A 469 -23.33 -18.11 0.70
C ILE A 469 -22.50 -18.88 -0.33
N ILE A 470 -22.41 -20.19 -0.15
CA ILE A 470 -21.58 -21.06 -0.99
C ILE A 470 -22.52 -21.95 -1.80
N ASN A 471 -22.67 -21.68 -3.09
CA ASN A 471 -23.41 -22.52 -4.02
C ASN A 471 -22.42 -23.29 -4.92
N TYR A 472 -22.53 -24.62 -4.92
CA TYR A 472 -21.67 -25.49 -5.72
C TYR A 472 -22.51 -26.56 -6.43
N ILE A 473 -22.25 -26.76 -7.72
CA ILE A 473 -22.91 -27.79 -8.54
C ILE A 473 -21.84 -28.59 -9.28
N LYS A 474 -21.68 -29.84 -8.91
CA LYS A 474 -20.80 -30.78 -9.59
C LYS A 474 -21.46 -31.27 -10.88
N ARG A 475 -20.83 -31.04 -12.03
CA ARG A 475 -21.35 -31.43 -13.36
C ARG A 475 -20.58 -32.61 -13.96
N THR A 476 -19.36 -32.89 -13.49
CA THR A 476 -18.54 -34.01 -14.00
C THR A 476 -18.61 -35.25 -13.10
N PRO A 477 -18.82 -36.46 -13.65
CA PRO A 477 -18.57 -37.70 -12.94
C PRO A 477 -17.05 -37.87 -12.74
N SER A 478 -16.62 -38.23 -11.53
CA SER A 478 -15.21 -38.53 -11.22
C SER A 478 -14.67 -39.59 -12.18
N ARG A 479 -13.42 -39.44 -12.66
CA ARG A 479 -12.76 -40.46 -13.51
C ARG A 479 -12.05 -41.56 -12.71
N LYS A 480 -12.23 -41.64 -11.40
CA LYS A 480 -11.64 -42.68 -10.54
C LYS A 480 -12.56 -43.06 -9.39
N ASN A 481 -12.63 -44.37 -9.11
CA ASN A 481 -13.26 -45.07 -7.97
C ASN A 481 -12.76 -44.58 -6.58
N LYS A 482 -12.83 -43.29 -6.27
CA LYS A 482 -12.43 -42.73 -4.98
C LYS A 482 -13.70 -42.46 -4.17
N LYS A 483 -13.82 -43.14 -3.02
CA LYS A 483 -14.85 -42.82 -2.02
C LYS A 483 -14.61 -41.38 -1.55
N THR A 484 -15.61 -40.52 -1.67
CA THR A 484 -15.55 -39.11 -1.29
C THR A 484 -16.25 -38.90 0.05
N ASN A 485 -15.54 -38.38 1.03
CA ASN A 485 -16.17 -37.93 2.27
C ASN A 485 -16.84 -36.55 2.03
N LEU A 486 -17.85 -36.21 2.83
CA LEU A 486 -18.51 -34.90 2.86
C LEU A 486 -17.49 -33.74 2.97
N PHE A 487 -16.38 -33.97 3.65
CA PHE A 487 -15.32 -32.96 3.84
C PHE A 487 -14.34 -32.86 2.66
N ASP A 488 -14.19 -33.90 1.83
CA ASP A 488 -13.38 -33.84 0.59
C ASP A 488 -14.01 -32.88 -0.43
N LEU A 489 -15.31 -32.60 -0.31
CA LEU A 489 -16.03 -31.64 -1.16
C LEU A 489 -15.79 -30.18 -0.74
N LEU A 490 -15.27 -29.95 0.47
CA LEU A 490 -14.84 -28.63 0.94
C LEU A 490 -13.39 -28.32 0.50
N GLU A 491 -12.63 -29.34 0.06
CA GLU A 491 -11.29 -29.21 -0.54
C GLU A 491 -11.32 -28.36 -1.82
N ASP A 492 -12.42 -28.37 -2.58
CA ASP A 492 -12.58 -27.55 -3.80
C ASP A 492 -12.64 -26.03 -3.54
N VAL A 493 -12.84 -25.63 -2.27
CA VAL A 493 -12.71 -24.24 -1.81
C VAL A 493 -11.22 -23.87 -1.65
N ASP A 494 -10.36 -24.83 -1.29
CA ASP A 494 -8.89 -24.67 -1.15
C ASP A 494 -8.19 -24.49 -2.51
N ASN A 495 -8.81 -24.96 -3.60
CA ASN A 495 -8.33 -24.71 -4.97
C ASN A 495 -8.28 -23.23 -5.38
N LEU A 496 -8.87 -22.33 -4.58
CA LEU A 496 -8.84 -20.88 -4.83
C LEU A 496 -7.67 -20.18 -4.12
N VAL A 497 -7.22 -20.72 -2.99
CA VAL A 497 -6.18 -20.12 -2.13
C VAL A 497 -5.46 -21.25 -1.41
N THR A 498 -4.13 -21.33 -1.50
CA THR A 498 -3.38 -22.29 -0.68
C THR A 498 -3.45 -21.81 0.77
N LEU A 499 -4.27 -22.47 1.60
CA LEU A 499 -4.55 -22.08 2.98
C LEU A 499 -4.05 -23.14 3.96
N ASN A 500 -3.60 -22.73 5.15
CA ASN A 500 -3.38 -23.69 6.23
C ASN A 500 -4.66 -23.92 7.03
N LYS A 501 -5.53 -22.90 7.14
CA LYS A 501 -6.73 -22.90 7.96
C LYS A 501 -7.86 -22.09 7.32
N ILE A 502 -9.08 -22.61 7.37
CA ILE A 502 -10.32 -21.99 6.90
C ILE A 502 -11.31 -21.90 8.06
N ASN A 503 -11.80 -20.70 8.31
CA ASN A 503 -12.90 -20.44 9.24
C ASN A 503 -14.12 -19.94 8.47
N ILE A 504 -15.27 -20.55 8.70
CA ILE A 504 -16.56 -20.08 8.23
C ILE A 504 -17.41 -19.78 9.45
N PHE A 505 -17.97 -18.56 9.51
CA PHE A 505 -18.91 -18.15 10.54
C PHE A 505 -20.28 -17.88 9.92
N ASN A 506 -21.33 -18.50 10.45
CA ASN A 506 -22.73 -18.33 10.03
C ASN A 506 -22.97 -18.51 8.51
N GLY A 507 -22.30 -19.47 7.88
CA GLY A 507 -22.40 -19.72 6.44
C GLY A 507 -23.64 -20.52 6.01
N ASN A 508 -24.12 -20.27 4.80
CA ASN A 508 -25.12 -21.09 4.12
C ASN A 508 -24.45 -21.85 2.98
N ILE A 509 -24.41 -23.18 3.07
CA ILE A 509 -23.70 -24.04 2.12
C ILE A 509 -24.71 -24.89 1.37
N ASN A 510 -24.79 -24.69 0.05
CA ASN A 510 -25.70 -25.40 -0.85
C ASN A 510 -24.88 -26.15 -1.90
N MET A 511 -24.95 -27.48 -1.87
CA MET A 511 -24.20 -28.33 -2.78
C MET A 511 -25.14 -29.27 -3.53
N LYS A 512 -24.95 -29.37 -4.84
CA LYS A 512 -25.59 -30.38 -5.70
C LYS A 512 -24.49 -31.27 -6.29
N LEU A 513 -24.51 -32.55 -5.96
CA LEU A 513 -23.55 -33.54 -6.46
C LEU A 513 -24.17 -34.36 -7.59
N ALA A 514 -23.37 -35.25 -8.18
CA ALA A 514 -23.85 -36.22 -9.16
C ALA A 514 -24.91 -37.17 -8.55
N GLY A 515 -25.78 -37.75 -9.40
CA GLY A 515 -26.70 -38.81 -8.96
C GLY A 515 -27.91 -38.36 -8.12
N ALA A 516 -28.34 -37.09 -8.22
CA ALA A 516 -29.43 -36.48 -7.45
C ALA A 516 -29.18 -36.36 -5.94
N THR A 517 -27.91 -36.29 -5.56
CA THR A 517 -27.47 -35.99 -4.19
C THR A 517 -27.38 -34.48 -3.98
N SER A 518 -27.91 -33.96 -2.88
CA SER A 518 -27.74 -32.55 -2.51
C SER A 518 -27.64 -32.34 -1.00
N PHE A 519 -26.86 -31.35 -0.61
CA PHE A 519 -26.65 -30.93 0.77
C PHE A 519 -27.02 -29.45 0.91
N ASN A 520 -27.77 -29.09 1.94
CA ASN A 520 -28.08 -27.71 2.28
C ASN A 520 -27.87 -27.53 3.78
N LEU A 521 -26.87 -26.76 4.17
CA LEU A 521 -26.52 -26.46 5.56
C LEU A 521 -26.77 -24.98 5.83
N LYS A 522 -27.52 -24.68 6.89
CA LYS A 522 -27.86 -23.30 7.31
C LYS A 522 -27.19 -22.92 8.62
N ASN A 523 -26.70 -21.68 8.68
CA ASN A 523 -25.98 -21.13 9.84
C ASN A 523 -24.82 -22.05 10.27
N THR A 524 -23.95 -22.34 9.32
CA THR A 524 -22.83 -23.26 9.48
C THR A 524 -21.65 -22.53 10.08
N ASN A 525 -21.08 -23.08 11.15
CA ASN A 525 -19.78 -22.67 11.68
C ASN A 525 -18.78 -23.80 11.43
N LEU A 526 -17.64 -23.49 10.83
CA LEU A 526 -16.62 -24.48 10.47
C LEU A 526 -15.23 -23.91 10.74
N ILE A 527 -14.35 -24.71 11.34
CA ILE A 527 -12.92 -24.46 11.46
C ILE A 527 -12.21 -25.71 10.93
N LEU A 528 -11.46 -25.54 9.84
CA LEU A 528 -10.83 -26.62 9.08
C LEU A 528 -9.34 -26.30 8.84
N TYR A 529 -8.48 -27.30 8.96
CA TYR A 529 -7.05 -27.23 8.61
C TYR A 529 -6.79 -27.94 7.27
N SER A 530 -6.61 -27.18 6.18
CA SER A 530 -6.50 -27.74 4.82
C SER A 530 -5.33 -28.71 4.66
N ASN A 531 -4.16 -28.41 5.24
CA ASN A 531 -2.98 -29.28 5.15
C ASN A 531 -3.22 -30.68 5.73
N ASN A 532 -4.01 -30.77 6.80
CA ASN A 532 -4.37 -32.04 7.43
C ASN A 532 -5.43 -32.79 6.61
N LEU A 533 -6.30 -32.08 5.89
CA LEU A 533 -7.30 -32.67 5.01
C LEU A 533 -6.64 -33.30 3.78
N LEU A 534 -5.76 -32.58 3.09
CA LEU A 534 -5.07 -33.01 1.87
C LEU A 534 -4.18 -34.25 2.06
N GLN A 535 -3.59 -34.39 3.25
CA GLN A 535 -2.73 -35.53 3.59
C GLN A 535 -3.53 -36.73 4.13
N SER A 536 -4.81 -36.55 4.43
CA SER A 536 -5.61 -37.54 5.13
C SER A 536 -6.42 -38.42 4.19
N THR A 537 -5.93 -39.64 3.95
CA THR A 537 -6.74 -40.72 3.34
C THR A 537 -7.46 -41.58 4.39
N SER A 538 -7.33 -41.25 5.69
CA SER A 538 -7.82 -42.05 6.81
C SER A 538 -8.83 -41.29 7.69
N GLN A 539 -9.73 -42.01 8.34
CA GLN A 539 -10.76 -41.46 9.24
C GLN A 539 -10.16 -40.59 10.36
N ASP A 540 -8.98 -40.98 10.87
CA ASP A 540 -8.30 -40.23 11.94
C ASP A 540 -7.68 -38.93 11.45
N GLY A 541 -7.21 -38.87 10.20
CA GLY A 541 -6.69 -37.63 9.64
C GLY A 541 -7.78 -36.58 9.41
N MET A 542 -8.99 -37.00 9.02
CA MET A 542 -10.13 -36.09 8.85
C MET A 542 -10.64 -35.55 10.19
N ARG A 543 -10.62 -36.40 11.25
CA ARG A 543 -10.90 -35.96 12.62
C ARG A 543 -9.89 -34.92 13.13
N ARG A 544 -8.64 -34.96 12.65
CA ARG A 544 -7.60 -33.97 12.97
C ARG A 544 -7.66 -32.72 12.07
N ALA A 545 -8.39 -32.77 10.96
CA ALA A 545 -8.55 -31.65 10.04
C ALA A 545 -9.69 -30.71 10.49
N VAL A 546 -10.75 -31.25 11.10
CA VAL A 546 -11.90 -30.46 11.57
C VAL A 546 -11.77 -30.18 13.07
N ASP A 547 -11.60 -28.91 13.43
CA ASP A 547 -11.54 -28.48 14.83
C ASP A 547 -12.95 -28.18 15.37
N HIS A 548 -13.74 -27.45 14.58
CA HIS A 548 -15.13 -27.13 14.90
C HIS A 548 -16.01 -27.30 13.67
N PHE A 549 -17.18 -27.90 13.85
CA PHE A 549 -18.22 -27.96 12.81
C PHE A 549 -19.59 -27.99 13.48
N SER A 550 -20.46 -27.05 13.13
CA SER A 550 -21.84 -27.02 13.59
C SER A 550 -22.76 -26.36 12.57
N PHE A 551 -24.04 -26.73 12.58
CA PHE A 551 -25.07 -26.09 11.76
C PHE A 551 -26.44 -26.21 12.41
N SER A 552 -27.30 -25.21 12.17
CA SER A 552 -28.66 -25.16 12.76
C SER A 552 -29.64 -26.11 12.07
N ASN A 553 -29.58 -26.21 10.75
CA ASN A 553 -30.46 -27.06 9.96
C ASN A 553 -29.70 -27.59 8.74
N GLY A 554 -29.70 -28.91 8.58
CA GLY A 554 -29.05 -29.59 7.47
C GLY A 554 -30.05 -30.46 6.73
N LEU A 555 -30.20 -30.26 5.42
CA LEU A 555 -31.02 -31.09 4.54
C LEU A 555 -30.10 -31.88 3.61
N ILE A 556 -30.15 -33.20 3.74
CA ILE A 556 -29.40 -34.15 2.92
C ILE A 556 -30.41 -34.90 2.06
N ARG A 557 -30.33 -34.76 0.75
CA ARG A 557 -31.16 -35.51 -0.20
C ARG A 557 -30.28 -36.50 -0.94
N LEU A 558 -30.68 -37.76 -0.91
CA LEU A 558 -29.99 -38.89 -1.52
C LEU A 558 -31.01 -39.63 -2.38
N LYS A 559 -31.20 -39.16 -3.62
CA LYS A 559 -32.25 -39.63 -4.55
C LYS A 559 -33.64 -39.60 -3.91
N ASP A 560 -34.08 -40.75 -3.41
CA ASP A 560 -35.38 -41.00 -2.81
C ASP A 560 -35.40 -40.75 -1.30
N ILE A 561 -34.26 -40.62 -0.64
CA ILE A 561 -34.22 -40.41 0.82
C ILE A 561 -33.91 -38.94 1.09
N THR A 562 -34.68 -38.33 1.98
CA THR A 562 -34.41 -37.00 2.53
C THR A 562 -34.18 -37.14 4.02
N ALA A 563 -32.99 -36.76 4.47
CA ALA A 563 -32.63 -36.68 5.88
C ALA A 563 -32.49 -35.21 6.28
N GLN A 564 -33.14 -34.81 7.36
CA GLN A 564 -33.06 -33.47 7.92
C GLN A 564 -32.50 -33.55 9.34
N LEU A 565 -31.38 -32.87 9.59
CA LEU A 565 -30.73 -32.76 10.89
C LEU A 565 -30.94 -31.36 11.46
N GLN A 566 -31.26 -31.28 12.75
CA GLN A 566 -31.37 -30.01 13.48
C GLN A 566 -30.30 -29.90 14.56
N ASN A 567 -29.70 -28.72 14.69
CA ASN A 567 -28.66 -28.37 15.66
C ASN A 567 -27.51 -29.38 15.70
N ALA A 568 -26.96 -29.70 14.53
CA ALA A 568 -25.88 -30.67 14.42
C ALA A 568 -24.55 -30.04 14.83
N ARG A 569 -23.69 -30.81 15.50
CA ARG A 569 -22.37 -30.41 15.97
C ARG A 569 -21.38 -31.57 15.98
N TYR A 570 -20.13 -31.27 15.67
CA TYR A 570 -18.99 -32.14 15.90
C TYR A 570 -18.67 -32.18 17.41
N THR A 571 -18.33 -33.37 17.93
CA THR A 571 -18.11 -33.57 19.39
C THR A 571 -16.73 -34.15 19.72
N GLY A 572 -15.80 -34.19 18.75
CA GLY A 572 -14.48 -34.80 18.93
C GLY A 572 -14.49 -36.33 18.87
N SER A 573 -15.20 -36.98 19.80
CA SER A 573 -15.29 -38.45 19.87
C SER A 573 -16.20 -39.05 18.79
N ASN A 574 -17.30 -38.36 18.48
CA ASN A 574 -18.28 -38.74 17.46
C ASN A 574 -18.27 -37.70 16.33
N LEU A 575 -18.43 -38.15 15.08
CA LEU A 575 -18.36 -37.28 13.90
C LEU A 575 -19.54 -36.29 13.84
N ILE A 576 -20.76 -36.71 14.22
CA ILE A 576 -21.92 -35.80 14.24
C ILE A 576 -22.80 -36.14 15.44
N HIS A 577 -23.17 -35.12 16.20
CA HIS A 577 -24.27 -35.15 17.16
C HIS A 577 -25.37 -34.19 16.68
N ALA A 578 -26.62 -34.64 16.56
CA ALA A 578 -27.76 -33.80 16.21
C ALA A 578 -28.92 -33.99 17.18
N ASP A 579 -29.54 -32.87 17.58
CA ASP A 579 -30.66 -32.89 18.51
C ASP A 579 -31.86 -33.65 17.93
N LYS A 580 -32.10 -33.52 16.62
CA LYS A 580 -33.15 -34.24 15.89
C LYS A 580 -32.70 -34.65 14.49
N LEU A 581 -33.13 -35.84 14.06
CA LEU A 581 -32.98 -36.38 12.72
C LEU A 581 -34.35 -36.85 12.22
N SER A 582 -34.80 -36.30 11.09
CA SER A 582 -35.99 -36.75 10.38
C SER A 582 -35.59 -37.38 9.06
N VAL A 583 -35.97 -38.63 8.82
CA VAL A 583 -35.72 -39.34 7.56
C VAL A 583 -37.05 -39.65 6.90
N ASN A 584 -37.20 -39.27 5.63
CA ASN A 584 -38.37 -39.63 4.82
C ASN A 584 -37.93 -40.17 3.46
N SER A 585 -38.60 -41.22 2.98
CA SER A 585 -38.49 -41.62 1.57
C SER A 585 -39.50 -40.88 0.69
N SER A 586 -39.17 -40.69 -0.59
CA SER A 586 -39.99 -40.01 -1.60
C SER A 586 -41.35 -40.68 -1.77
N ASP A 587 -41.41 -42.00 -1.60
CA ASP A 587 -42.63 -42.81 -1.63
C ASP A 587 -43.33 -42.93 -0.26
N ASN A 588 -42.88 -42.19 0.76
CA ASN A 588 -43.37 -42.20 2.15
C ASN A 588 -43.35 -43.59 2.84
N LYS A 589 -42.67 -44.58 2.25
CA LYS A 589 -42.56 -45.93 2.83
C LYS A 589 -41.60 -46.01 4.00
N ILE A 590 -40.69 -45.05 4.14
CA ILE A 590 -39.76 -44.95 5.26
C ILE A 590 -39.98 -43.59 5.89
N LYS A 591 -40.38 -43.57 7.16
CA LYS A 591 -40.43 -42.36 7.98
C LYS A 591 -39.77 -42.65 9.31
N ALA A 592 -38.76 -41.88 9.68
CA ALA A 592 -38.14 -41.97 10.99
C ALA A 592 -38.00 -40.58 11.60
N LEU A 593 -38.44 -40.42 12.84
CA LEU A 593 -38.15 -39.25 13.66
C LEU A 593 -37.32 -39.70 14.85
N ILE A 594 -36.09 -39.22 14.93
CA ILE A 594 -35.08 -39.66 15.87
C ILE A 594 -34.59 -38.43 16.65
N SER A 595 -34.45 -38.55 17.96
CA SER A 595 -33.95 -37.47 18.84
C SER A 595 -32.64 -37.89 19.50
N ASP A 596 -31.74 -36.92 19.67
CA ASP A 596 -30.44 -37.07 20.33
C ASP A 596 -29.59 -38.15 19.63
N VAL A 597 -29.17 -37.85 18.39
CA VAL A 597 -28.56 -38.79 17.45
C VAL A 597 -27.06 -38.56 17.36
N PHE A 598 -26.29 -39.63 17.53
CA PHE A 598 -24.85 -39.65 17.34
C PHE A 598 -24.50 -40.52 16.12
N ILE A 599 -23.57 -40.06 15.31
CA ILE A 599 -23.05 -40.78 14.15
C ILE A 599 -21.52 -40.74 14.27
N ASP A 600 -20.90 -41.90 14.42
CA ASP A 600 -19.45 -42.00 14.62
C ASP A 600 -18.70 -41.89 13.31
N ASN A 601 -19.31 -42.32 12.20
CA ASN A 601 -18.81 -42.14 10.83
C ASN A 601 -19.94 -42.12 9.78
N MET A 602 -19.78 -41.30 8.75
CA MET A 602 -20.66 -41.24 7.58
C MET A 602 -19.81 -41.06 6.32
N LEU A 603 -19.83 -42.05 5.44
CA LEU A 603 -19.16 -42.03 4.15
C LEU A 603 -20.20 -42.13 3.04
N LEU A 604 -19.99 -41.35 1.99
CA LEU A 604 -20.82 -41.37 0.80
C LEU A 604 -19.98 -41.90 -0.37
N ASP A 605 -20.54 -42.83 -1.13
CA ASP A 605 -19.95 -43.29 -2.38
C ASP A 605 -20.86 -42.84 -3.52
N ASP A 606 -20.47 -41.75 -4.19
CA ASP A 606 -21.24 -41.11 -5.26
C ASP A 606 -21.47 -42.05 -6.45
N GLU A 607 -20.47 -42.88 -6.81
CA GLU A 607 -20.54 -43.80 -7.96
C GLU A 607 -21.24 -45.12 -7.61
N ALA A 608 -20.95 -45.68 -6.43
CA ALA A 608 -21.62 -46.89 -5.97
C ALA A 608 -23.04 -46.64 -5.46
N GLU A 609 -23.41 -45.37 -5.25
CA GLU A 609 -24.66 -44.92 -4.63
C GLU A 609 -24.85 -45.56 -3.25
N LYS A 610 -23.76 -45.63 -2.48
CA LYS A 610 -23.71 -46.35 -1.21
C LYS A 610 -23.50 -45.37 -0.07
N ILE A 611 -24.40 -45.45 0.91
CA ILE A 611 -24.20 -44.81 2.21
C ILE A 611 -23.59 -45.83 3.13
N VAL A 612 -22.46 -45.48 3.74
CA VAL A 612 -21.87 -46.23 4.84
C VAL A 612 -21.95 -45.36 6.09
N ALA A 613 -22.79 -45.75 7.04
CA ALA A 613 -22.86 -45.11 8.35
C ALA A 613 -22.40 -46.10 9.42
N ASP A 614 -21.56 -45.64 10.34
CA ASP A 614 -21.03 -46.44 11.45
C ASP A 614 -21.31 -45.73 12.77
N GLY A 615 -21.58 -46.52 13.81
CA GLY A 615 -21.82 -46.05 15.17
C GLY A 615 -23.07 -45.18 15.30
N LEU A 616 -24.13 -45.48 14.53
CA LEU A 616 -25.40 -44.76 14.63
C LEU A 616 -26.06 -45.05 15.98
N ARG A 617 -26.17 -44.04 16.83
CA ARG A 617 -26.75 -44.15 18.18
C ARG A 617 -27.85 -43.12 18.42
N TRP A 618 -28.90 -43.48 19.15
CA TRP A 618 -29.96 -42.52 19.53
C TRP A 618 -30.64 -42.81 20.87
N LYS A 619 -31.23 -41.76 21.46
CA LYS A 619 -31.97 -41.87 22.74
C LYS A 619 -33.44 -42.23 22.58
N ASN A 620 -34.11 -41.66 21.57
CA ASN A 620 -35.53 -41.90 21.29
C ASN A 620 -35.79 -41.92 19.78
N ALA A 621 -36.66 -42.81 19.31
CA ALA A 621 -37.04 -42.84 17.90
C ALA A 621 -38.49 -43.28 17.69
N THR A 622 -39.08 -42.81 16.59
CA THR A 622 -40.31 -43.35 16.00
C THR A 622 -40.00 -43.72 14.56
N VAL A 623 -40.09 -45.01 14.24
CA VAL A 623 -39.72 -45.57 12.93
C VAL A 623 -40.94 -46.25 12.33
N PHE A 624 -41.31 -45.83 11.13
CA PHE A 624 -42.37 -46.37 10.30
C PHE A 624 -41.80 -46.89 8.99
N LEU A 625 -42.06 -48.17 8.70
CA LEU A 625 -41.62 -48.85 7.50
C LEU A 625 -42.81 -49.51 6.80
N GLN A 626 -42.94 -49.31 5.50
CA GLN A 626 -43.95 -49.96 4.66
C GLN A 626 -43.28 -50.79 3.56
N ALA A 627 -43.51 -52.10 3.56
CA ALA A 627 -43.03 -52.98 2.52
C ALA A 627 -43.85 -52.80 1.23
N ALA A 628 -43.16 -52.78 0.09
CA ALA A 628 -43.80 -52.81 -1.22
C ALA A 628 -44.14 -54.26 -1.62
N PRO A 629 -45.18 -54.49 -2.44
CA PRO A 629 -45.46 -55.79 -3.02
C PRO A 629 -44.24 -56.30 -3.81
N ALA A 630 -43.93 -57.60 -3.72
CA ALA A 630 -42.90 -58.20 -4.58
C ALA A 630 -43.35 -58.12 -6.05
N ALA A 631 -42.79 -57.18 -6.80
CA ALA A 631 -43.05 -57.08 -8.23
C ALA A 631 -42.48 -58.32 -8.94
N LYS A 632 -43.34 -59.11 -9.59
CA LYS A 632 -42.95 -60.17 -10.54
C LYS A 632 -42.46 -59.51 -11.84
N THR A 633 -41.26 -58.92 -11.85
CA THR A 633 -40.66 -58.42 -13.09
C THR A 633 -39.14 -58.60 -13.07
N LYS A 634 -38.67 -59.34 -14.09
CA LYS A 634 -37.26 -59.52 -14.47
C LYS A 634 -36.55 -58.16 -14.64
N ASN A 635 -35.32 -58.11 -14.15
CA ASN A 635 -34.17 -57.30 -14.61
C ASN A 635 -34.46 -55.86 -15.09
N ASN A 636 -34.34 -54.88 -14.19
CA ASN A 636 -33.54 -53.64 -14.39
C ASN A 636 -33.70 -52.54 -13.32
N SER A 637 -34.24 -52.80 -12.13
CA SER A 637 -34.11 -51.81 -11.05
C SER A 637 -32.71 -51.93 -10.42
N ASN A 638 -31.85 -50.93 -10.65
CA ASN A 638 -30.61 -50.74 -9.89
C ASN A 638 -30.91 -50.80 -8.37
N GLY A 639 -30.70 -51.97 -7.76
CA GLY A 639 -31.05 -52.20 -6.37
C GLY A 639 -30.20 -51.32 -5.44
N LYS A 640 -30.87 -50.54 -4.57
CA LYS A 640 -30.23 -49.64 -3.59
C LYS A 640 -29.23 -50.41 -2.72
N SER A 641 -28.00 -49.89 -2.59
CA SER A 641 -26.98 -50.48 -1.71
C SER A 641 -26.73 -49.60 -0.48
N PHE A 642 -26.73 -50.19 0.70
CA PHE A 642 -26.42 -49.47 1.94
C PHE A 642 -25.70 -50.40 2.91
N ASN A 643 -24.90 -49.82 3.79
CA ASN A 643 -24.21 -50.56 4.85
C ASN A 643 -24.22 -49.72 6.13
N LEU A 644 -24.99 -50.16 7.11
CA LEU A 644 -25.06 -49.55 8.43
C LEU A 644 -24.35 -50.48 9.41
N LYS A 645 -23.45 -49.95 10.23
CA LYS A 645 -22.70 -50.73 11.23
C LYS A 645 -22.88 -50.15 12.63
N ASN A 646 -22.76 -51.01 13.63
CA ASN A 646 -22.75 -50.65 15.05
C ASN A 646 -23.94 -49.75 15.45
N ILE A 647 -25.15 -50.16 15.09
CA ILE A 647 -26.37 -49.41 15.36
C ILE A 647 -26.82 -49.69 16.80
N GLN A 648 -27.10 -48.63 17.57
CA GLN A 648 -27.65 -48.77 18.93
C GLN A 648 -28.80 -47.77 19.16
N GLY A 649 -29.95 -48.24 19.59
CA GLY A 649 -31.13 -47.42 19.83
C GLY A 649 -31.72 -47.66 21.20
N SER A 650 -32.28 -46.62 21.79
CA SER A 650 -33.13 -46.72 22.98
C SER A 650 -34.53 -46.16 22.69
N ASN A 651 -35.53 -46.56 23.48
CA ASN A 651 -36.88 -46.01 23.49
C ASN A 651 -37.48 -45.78 22.08
N THR A 652 -37.55 -46.86 21.29
CA THR A 652 -37.91 -46.80 19.87
C THR A 652 -39.31 -47.38 19.64
N ARG A 653 -40.25 -46.55 19.17
CA ARG A 653 -41.53 -47.02 18.65
C ARG A 653 -41.34 -47.46 17.20
N PHE A 654 -41.59 -48.73 16.93
CA PHE A 654 -41.43 -49.32 15.61
C PHE A 654 -42.77 -49.78 15.06
N LYS A 655 -43.09 -49.37 13.82
CA LYS A 655 -44.26 -49.83 13.07
C LYS A 655 -43.83 -50.30 11.68
N PHE A 656 -44.08 -51.56 11.37
CA PHE A 656 -43.86 -52.15 10.06
C PHE A 656 -45.19 -52.60 9.46
N VAL A 657 -45.48 -52.18 8.23
CA VAL A 657 -46.70 -52.55 7.51
C VAL A 657 -46.32 -53.24 6.21
N ASN A 658 -46.85 -54.44 5.99
CA ASN A 658 -46.85 -55.13 4.70
C ASN A 658 -48.30 -55.45 4.29
N GLN A 659 -48.53 -55.98 3.09
CA GLN A 659 -49.86 -56.30 2.56
C GLN A 659 -50.72 -57.19 3.47
N LYS A 660 -50.10 -57.97 4.37
CA LYS A 660 -50.80 -58.97 5.19
C LYS A 660 -50.60 -58.79 6.70
N THR A 661 -49.68 -57.94 7.13
CA THR A 661 -49.23 -57.89 8.53
C THR A 661 -48.87 -56.48 8.94
N THR A 662 -49.24 -56.10 10.17
CA THR A 662 -48.87 -54.81 10.77
C THR A 662 -48.20 -55.09 12.11
N ILE A 663 -46.87 -55.04 12.11
CA ILE A 663 -46.08 -55.23 13.31
C ILE A 663 -45.93 -53.88 13.99
N THR A 664 -46.35 -53.78 15.24
CA THR A 664 -46.09 -52.62 16.12
C THR A 664 -45.42 -53.10 17.40
N THR A 665 -44.38 -52.41 17.84
CA THR A 665 -43.62 -52.77 19.05
C THR A 665 -42.93 -51.55 19.64
N PHE A 666 -42.67 -51.57 20.94
CA PHE A 666 -41.82 -50.60 21.62
C PHE A 666 -40.51 -51.29 22.04
N LEU A 667 -39.40 -50.82 21.50
CA LEU A 667 -38.06 -51.34 21.79
C LEU A 667 -37.41 -50.46 22.86
N GLU A 668 -37.16 -51.02 24.03
CA GLU A 668 -36.40 -50.37 25.11
C GLU A 668 -34.93 -50.25 24.71
N SER A 669 -34.37 -51.32 24.13
CA SER A 669 -33.03 -51.34 23.56
C SER A 669 -32.99 -52.08 22.22
N LEU A 670 -32.21 -51.55 21.28
CA LEU A 670 -31.92 -52.14 19.98
C LEU A 670 -30.41 -52.08 19.78
N LYS A 671 -29.79 -53.20 19.42
CA LYS A 671 -28.40 -53.26 18.98
C LYS A 671 -28.31 -54.10 17.72
N VAL A 672 -27.65 -53.57 16.69
CA VAL A 672 -27.43 -54.27 15.43
C VAL A 672 -25.98 -54.11 15.03
N SER A 673 -25.27 -55.22 14.89
CA SER A 673 -23.86 -55.19 14.47
C SER A 673 -23.73 -54.68 13.04
N SER A 674 -24.56 -55.17 12.11
CA SER A 674 -24.64 -54.58 10.78
C SER A 674 -25.99 -54.79 10.08
N ILE A 675 -26.39 -53.82 9.27
CA ILE A 675 -27.47 -53.95 8.28
C ILE A 675 -26.87 -53.63 6.91
N SER A 676 -26.84 -54.62 6.03
CA SER A 676 -26.29 -54.44 4.69
C SER A 676 -27.27 -54.87 3.61
N LYS A 677 -27.28 -54.13 2.52
CA LYS A 677 -27.95 -54.50 1.27
C LYS A 677 -26.99 -54.19 0.14
N ASN A 678 -26.60 -55.21 -0.62
CA ASN A 678 -25.86 -55.02 -1.86
C ASN A 678 -26.84 -55.02 -3.05
N ARG A 679 -26.38 -54.53 -4.21
CA ARG A 679 -27.20 -54.51 -5.44
C ARG A 679 -27.76 -55.92 -5.70
N ASN A 680 -29.08 -56.00 -5.89
CA ASN A 680 -29.82 -57.24 -6.16
C ASN A 680 -29.76 -58.33 -5.07
N GLN A 681 -29.31 -58.01 -3.84
CA GLN A 681 -29.36 -58.93 -2.70
C GLN A 681 -30.47 -58.53 -1.71
N SER A 682 -30.97 -59.51 -0.95
CA SER A 682 -31.85 -59.25 0.19
C SER A 682 -31.10 -58.48 1.27
N VAL A 683 -31.84 -57.76 2.12
CA VAL A 683 -31.27 -57.11 3.30
C VAL A 683 -30.74 -58.20 4.24
N LYS A 684 -29.48 -58.08 4.65
CA LYS A 684 -28.86 -58.91 5.70
C LYS A 684 -28.77 -58.09 6.98
N VAL A 685 -29.18 -58.70 8.08
CA VAL A 685 -29.10 -58.11 9.42
C VAL A 685 -28.28 -59.06 10.26
N ASP A 686 -27.14 -58.58 10.76
CA ASP A 686 -26.22 -59.37 11.57
C ASP A 686 -26.15 -58.81 13.00
N GLY A 687 -26.13 -59.71 13.98
CA GLY A 687 -25.99 -59.37 15.40
C GLY A 687 -27.15 -58.52 15.94
N LEU A 688 -28.39 -58.84 15.55
CA LEU A 688 -29.60 -58.19 16.08
C LEU A 688 -29.85 -58.65 17.52
N LEU A 689 -29.85 -57.69 18.45
CA LEU A 689 -30.27 -57.85 19.84
C LEU A 689 -31.35 -56.82 20.12
N ILE A 690 -32.52 -57.27 20.58
CA ILE A 690 -33.66 -56.42 20.89
C ILE A 690 -34.22 -56.76 22.27
N SER A 691 -34.54 -55.73 23.05
CA SER A 691 -35.36 -55.83 24.25
C SER A 691 -36.49 -54.83 24.13
N GLY A 692 -37.70 -55.23 24.48
CA GLY A 692 -38.87 -54.39 24.31
C GLY A 692 -40.15 -55.04 24.80
N ASN A 693 -41.24 -54.28 24.69
CA ASN A 693 -42.57 -54.68 25.12
C ASN A 693 -43.62 -54.33 24.05
N ASN A 694 -44.87 -54.75 24.29
CA ASN A 694 -46.03 -54.39 23.46
C ASN A 694 -45.91 -54.79 21.98
N LEU A 695 -45.39 -55.99 21.69
CA LEU A 695 -45.40 -56.55 20.35
C LEU A 695 -46.83 -56.95 19.94
N SER A 696 -47.35 -56.34 18.88
CA SER A 696 -48.59 -56.71 18.18
C SER A 696 -48.27 -56.96 16.71
N VAL A 697 -48.80 -58.03 16.12
CA VAL A 697 -48.49 -58.49 14.74
C VAL A 697 -49.74 -58.50 13.85
#